data_AF-I9LGX3-F1
#
_entry.id   AF-I9LGX3-F1
#
_cell.length_a   1.000
_cell.length_b   1.000
_cell.length_c   1.000
_cell.angle_alpha   90.00
_cell.angle_beta   90.00
_cell.angle_gamma   90.00
#
_symmetry.space_group_name_H-M   'P 1'
#
loop_
_entity.id
_entity.type
_entity.pdbx_description
1 polymer ?
#
loop_
_entity_poly.entity_id
_entity_poly.type
_entity_poly.pdbx_seq_one_letter_code
_entity_poly.pdbx_strand_id
1 'polypeptide(L)'
;ECQHLREFFTGFSPTKEATPSVTQEYKIGFTIEEDLFQEKISDYFRKIIASTIKVPMKEIDAEDPMDEYGIDSIIAMQITSNLEEIFGSLPKTLFFEYQNIKELTAYFFEFHSKQLLDLLGIREEETTVLREFEPIIESVKSHEGSNCSRPRFIASREESRGKEEKNNGDIAIIGVSGRYPGAKNIGELWTNLQAGRDCITEVPKERWDYHTYYDEDKNKSGKTYCKWGGFLENSDRFDSLFFAISPEEAKFMNPQDRLFMETVWNLFESAGYTRESLKHQYQTRVGVYVGSMYQDYDSKSSSINELSTFMCSSIANRISQYFNLQGPSVVIDSMSSSSAIAIHMACESLIRGECRLAIAGGVNLLYLQKYLRLSKIKMIGSHIHSRSFGDGDGYLPAEGVGAVLLKSLTQAIKDGDRILAVIKSSVTNHGGHTNGAATPNINAQIQLIEDNFKKTGMDPRTISYVEAAANGFPVGDLIEISALDKAFHKFTNDQQFCAIGSIKANIGHAEAASGVSQLTKVILQLQHQQLVPAIGTETLNPNIHFEKTPFYIQRKLTEWKRPMVWIDGEEREVPRRATVSSFGAGGSNVHLIVEEYIPSQNETIHVRSQISPQVVVLSAKNQERLLVACQQMLAFIECREELFLQDIAYTLQVGREAMESRVAMVVNNREELIQGLKEYLKHPKERACVPIFAGNLEEEHEMKNLFSGNTGEKFSQVLLAEKNLKKIAMYWSQGGKIPWDSFHEQNEVRKIFLPSYPFEECHVVSI
;
A
#
# COMPACT_ATOMS: atom_id res chain seq x y z
N GLU A 1 -26.17 -47.29 41.36
CA GLU A 1 -27.65 -47.21 41.34
C GLU A 1 -28.03 -46.00 40.50
N CYS A 2 -28.66 -46.01 39.33
CA CYS A 2 -29.25 -46.99 38.40
C CYS A 2 -29.06 -46.36 37.00
N GLN A 3 -28.36 -46.95 36.03
CA GLN A 3 -28.81 -47.89 34.98
C GLN A 3 -30.19 -47.64 34.31
N HIS A 4 -30.10 -47.51 32.97
CA HIS A 4 -31.00 -47.92 31.87
C HIS A 4 -32.31 -47.13 31.61
N LEU A 5 -32.55 -46.65 30.38
CA LEU A 5 -32.84 -47.48 29.20
C LEU A 5 -32.19 -47.02 27.87
N ARG A 6 -31.74 -48.05 27.12
CA ARG A 6 -31.20 -48.11 25.76
C ARG A 6 -32.32 -48.42 24.75
N GLU A 7 -32.30 -47.77 23.59
CA GLU A 7 -32.11 -48.36 22.23
C GLU A 7 -33.40 -48.71 21.47
N PHE A 8 -33.54 -48.22 20.22
CA PHE A 8 -33.54 -49.04 19.00
C PHE A 8 -33.59 -48.17 17.71
N PHE A 9 -32.45 -48.18 16.96
CA PHE A 9 -32.25 -48.24 15.48
C PHE A 9 -33.19 -47.49 14.51
N THR A 10 -32.80 -46.91 13.36
CA THR A 10 -31.57 -46.63 12.59
C THR A 10 -32.01 -45.90 11.30
N GLY A 11 -31.14 -45.06 10.72
CA GLY A 11 -31.00 -44.97 9.26
C GLY A 11 -31.38 -43.63 8.60
N PHE A 12 -30.45 -43.18 7.75
CA PHE A 12 -30.50 -42.10 6.75
C PHE A 12 -29.96 -40.71 7.13
N SER A 13 -28.80 -40.42 6.54
CA SER A 13 -28.31 -39.09 6.13
C SER A 13 -28.19 -39.16 4.59
N PRO A 14 -28.01 -38.08 3.81
CA PRO A 14 -28.48 -36.69 3.89
C PRO A 14 -29.18 -36.26 2.57
N THR A 15 -29.91 -35.14 2.52
CA THR A 15 -29.98 -34.34 1.28
C THR A 15 -30.09 -32.85 1.56
N LYS A 16 -29.29 -32.11 0.79
CA LYS A 16 -29.23 -30.65 0.66
C LYS A 16 -30.62 -30.07 0.40
N GLU A 17 -31.10 -29.19 1.25
CA GLU A 17 -32.17 -28.26 0.87
C GLU A 17 -31.57 -27.14 0.02
N ALA A 18 -31.95 -27.15 -1.25
CA ALA A 18 -31.78 -26.05 -2.17
C ALA A 18 -32.67 -24.89 -1.71
N THR A 19 -32.08 -23.73 -1.46
CA THR A 19 -32.79 -22.46 -1.35
C THR A 19 -33.55 -22.19 -2.65
N PRO A 20 -34.87 -21.96 -2.64
CA PRO A 20 -35.55 -21.44 -3.80
C PRO A 20 -35.19 -19.96 -3.94
N SER A 21 -34.48 -19.61 -5.00
CA SER A 21 -34.35 -18.24 -5.47
C SER A 21 -35.72 -17.77 -5.96
N VAL A 22 -36.43 -17.04 -5.11
CA VAL A 22 -37.58 -16.23 -5.53
C VAL A 22 -37.06 -14.81 -5.71
N THR A 23 -36.87 -14.40 -6.97
CA THR A 23 -36.91 -13.00 -7.36
C THR A 23 -38.33 -12.49 -7.11
N GLN A 24 -38.55 -11.87 -5.97
CA GLN A 24 -39.71 -11.02 -5.72
C GLN A 24 -39.40 -9.64 -6.31
N GLU A 25 -40.03 -9.31 -7.44
CA GLU A 25 -40.26 -7.93 -7.79
C GLU A 25 -41.20 -7.34 -6.74
N TYR A 26 -40.66 -6.48 -5.87
CA TYR A 26 -41.47 -5.66 -4.99
C TYR A 26 -42.16 -4.58 -5.84
N LYS A 27 -43.42 -4.80 -6.20
CA LYS A 27 -44.32 -3.67 -6.47
C LYS A 27 -44.75 -3.12 -5.11
N ILE A 28 -44.09 -2.04 -4.69
CA ILE A 28 -44.54 -1.25 -3.55
C ILE A 28 -45.82 -0.54 -4.00
N GLY A 29 -46.97 -1.02 -3.54
CA GLY A 29 -48.21 -0.27 -3.61
C GLY A 29 -48.28 0.62 -2.38
N PHE A 30 -47.91 1.89 -2.54
CA PHE A 30 -48.07 2.90 -1.49
C PHE A 30 -49.56 3.26 -1.32
N THR A 31 -49.95 3.52 -0.09
CA THR A 31 -51.27 4.07 0.25
C THR A 31 -51.36 5.53 -0.22
N ILE A 32 -52.51 5.96 -0.76
CA ILE A 32 -52.72 7.30 -1.38
C ILE A 32 -52.32 8.47 -0.44
N GLU A 33 -52.37 8.27 0.87
CA GLU A 33 -51.97 9.27 1.89
C GLU A 33 -50.44 9.37 2.09
N GLU A 34 -49.68 8.28 1.89
CA GLU A 34 -48.22 8.30 1.99
C GLU A 34 -47.57 8.98 0.79
N ASP A 35 -48.10 8.76 -0.42
CA ASP A 35 -47.62 9.41 -1.65
C ASP A 35 -47.82 10.94 -1.58
N LEU A 36 -48.99 11.38 -1.09
CA LEU A 36 -49.30 12.81 -0.93
C LEU A 36 -48.41 13.47 0.14
N PHE A 37 -47.98 12.70 1.15
CA PHE A 37 -47.10 13.18 2.21
C PHE A 37 -45.65 13.29 1.74
N GLN A 38 -45.14 12.29 1.01
CA GLN A 38 -43.82 12.36 0.39
C GLN A 38 -43.72 13.50 -0.63
N GLU A 39 -44.78 13.79 -1.39
CA GLU A 39 -44.81 14.90 -2.34
C GLU A 39 -44.69 16.26 -1.63
N LYS A 40 -45.40 16.46 -0.50
CA LYS A 40 -45.28 17.68 0.32
C LYS A 40 -43.89 17.87 0.93
N ILE A 41 -43.25 16.78 1.37
CA ILE A 41 -41.89 16.83 1.92
C ILE A 41 -40.89 17.15 0.81
N SER A 42 -41.03 16.49 -0.34
CA SER A 42 -40.22 16.74 -1.53
C SER A 42 -40.31 18.21 -1.97
N ASP A 43 -41.52 18.78 -2.00
CA ASP A 43 -41.74 20.19 -2.32
C ASP A 43 -41.11 21.14 -1.28
N TYR A 44 -41.09 20.76 0.00
CA TYR A 44 -40.40 21.52 1.03
C TYR A 44 -38.87 21.56 0.78
N PHE A 45 -38.25 20.42 0.52
CA PHE A 45 -36.82 20.35 0.19
C PHE A 45 -36.50 21.06 -1.12
N ARG A 46 -37.32 20.91 -2.16
CA ARG A 46 -37.23 21.68 -3.41
C ARG A 46 -37.22 23.18 -3.14
N LYS A 47 -38.08 23.67 -2.25
CA LYS A 47 -38.15 25.10 -1.90
C LYS A 47 -36.89 25.58 -1.20
N ILE A 48 -36.34 24.81 -0.26
CA ILE A 48 -35.08 25.15 0.42
C ILE A 48 -33.94 25.20 -0.58
N ILE A 49 -33.80 24.16 -1.40
CA ILE A 49 -32.75 24.06 -2.40
C ILE A 49 -32.88 25.22 -3.39
N ALA A 50 -34.06 25.43 -3.98
CA ALA A 50 -34.37 26.54 -4.88
C ALA A 50 -33.99 27.91 -4.30
N SER A 51 -34.29 28.14 -3.02
CA SER A 51 -33.97 29.40 -2.35
C SER A 51 -32.47 29.62 -2.17
N THR A 52 -31.70 28.55 -2.00
CA THR A 52 -30.25 28.61 -1.79
C THR A 52 -29.50 28.79 -3.11
N ILE A 53 -29.89 28.05 -4.15
CA ILE A 53 -29.25 28.14 -5.48
C ILE A 53 -29.83 29.24 -6.38
N LYS A 54 -30.91 29.91 -5.94
CA LYS A 54 -31.64 30.97 -6.67
C LYS A 54 -32.19 30.53 -8.04
N VAL A 55 -32.60 29.27 -8.15
CA VAL A 55 -33.26 28.69 -9.32
C VAL A 55 -34.76 28.56 -9.05
N PRO A 56 -35.66 28.79 -10.03
CA PRO A 56 -37.08 28.58 -9.84
C PRO A 56 -37.39 27.12 -9.43
N MET A 57 -38.26 26.93 -8.44
CA MET A 57 -38.66 25.59 -7.96
C MET A 57 -39.15 24.65 -9.06
N LYS A 58 -39.73 25.19 -10.15
CA LYS A 58 -40.24 24.42 -11.30
C LYS A 58 -39.14 23.81 -12.17
N GLU A 59 -37.91 24.28 -12.03
CA GLU A 59 -36.75 23.78 -12.77
C GLU A 59 -36.00 22.69 -12.00
N ILE A 60 -36.49 22.32 -10.81
CA ILE A 60 -35.87 21.30 -9.93
C ILE A 60 -36.79 20.08 -9.88
N ASP A 61 -36.37 19.00 -10.54
CA ASP A 61 -36.96 17.68 -10.40
C ASP A 61 -36.46 17.01 -9.10
N ALA A 62 -37.26 16.07 -8.56
CA ALA A 62 -36.91 15.37 -7.32
C ALA A 62 -36.04 14.13 -7.55
N GLU A 63 -36.05 13.58 -8.76
CA GLU A 63 -35.25 12.39 -9.14
C GLU A 63 -33.89 12.79 -9.72
N ASP A 64 -33.77 14.01 -10.25
CA ASP A 64 -32.53 14.50 -10.84
C ASP A 64 -31.43 14.64 -9.77
N PRO A 65 -30.18 14.28 -10.10
CA PRO A 65 -29.03 14.52 -9.24
C PRO A 65 -28.89 16.02 -8.91
N MET A 66 -28.63 16.31 -7.63
CA MET A 66 -28.54 17.68 -7.13
C MET A 66 -27.40 18.49 -7.75
N ASP A 67 -26.36 17.84 -8.26
CA ASP A 67 -25.22 18.50 -8.89
C ASP A 67 -25.52 19.09 -10.28
N GLU A 68 -26.55 18.58 -10.97
CA GLU A 68 -27.03 19.19 -12.22
C GLU A 68 -27.53 20.63 -11.99
N TYR A 69 -27.95 20.94 -10.77
CA TYR A 69 -28.36 22.27 -10.34
C TYR A 69 -27.21 23.12 -9.77
N GLY A 70 -25.97 22.63 -9.87
CA GLY A 70 -24.76 23.34 -9.43
C GLY A 70 -24.50 23.25 -7.92
N ILE A 71 -25.05 22.25 -7.24
CA ILE A 71 -24.85 22.06 -5.79
C ILE A 71 -23.49 21.38 -5.56
N ASP A 72 -22.47 22.18 -5.28
CA ASP A 72 -21.13 21.72 -4.88
C ASP A 72 -21.02 21.49 -3.37
N SER A 73 -19.84 21.07 -2.89
CA SER A 73 -19.58 20.81 -1.47
C SER A 73 -19.81 22.04 -0.56
N ILE A 74 -19.62 23.26 -1.08
CA ILE A 74 -19.82 24.50 -0.29
C ILE A 74 -21.32 24.74 -0.13
N ILE A 75 -22.07 24.65 -1.21
CA ILE A 75 -23.52 24.82 -1.21
C ILE A 75 -24.18 23.72 -0.37
N ALA A 76 -23.73 22.46 -0.49
CA ALA A 76 -24.20 21.35 0.33
C ALA A 76 -24.05 21.61 1.83
N MET A 77 -22.90 22.15 2.27
CA MET A 77 -22.68 22.50 3.68
C MET A 77 -23.56 23.68 4.14
N GLN A 78 -23.83 24.65 3.27
CA GLN A 78 -24.76 25.75 3.56
C GLN A 78 -26.19 25.24 3.73
N ILE A 79 -26.67 24.39 2.82
CA ILE A 79 -28.01 23.79 2.92
C ILE A 79 -28.12 22.94 4.19
N THR A 80 -27.10 22.15 4.51
CA THR A 80 -27.08 21.37 5.76
C THR A 80 -27.21 22.27 6.98
N SER A 81 -26.46 23.38 7.03
CA SER A 81 -26.53 24.33 8.16
C SER A 81 -27.91 24.96 8.29
N ASN A 82 -28.57 25.28 7.17
CA ASN A 82 -29.95 25.80 7.17
C ASN A 82 -30.96 24.75 7.68
N LEU A 83 -30.77 23.48 7.32
CA LEU A 83 -31.62 22.38 7.79
C LEU A 83 -31.43 22.10 9.28
N GLU A 84 -30.22 22.30 9.81
CA GLU A 84 -29.94 22.09 11.23
C GLU A 84 -30.67 23.08 12.15
N GLU A 85 -31.00 24.27 11.66
CA GLU A 85 -31.83 25.24 12.41
C GLU A 85 -33.21 24.65 12.76
N ILE A 86 -33.67 23.67 11.97
CA ILE A 86 -35.02 23.13 12.03
C ILE A 86 -35.03 21.70 12.58
N PHE A 87 -34.12 20.85 12.10
CA PHE A 87 -34.09 19.42 12.44
C PHE A 87 -33.09 19.09 13.56
N GLY A 88 -32.34 20.08 14.06
CA GLY A 88 -31.25 19.87 15.01
C GLY A 88 -29.99 19.38 14.31
N SER A 89 -29.06 18.78 15.06
CA SER A 89 -27.78 18.33 14.50
C SER A 89 -27.97 17.27 13.41
N LEU A 90 -27.40 17.50 12.22
CA LEU A 90 -27.48 16.59 11.08
C LEU A 90 -26.08 16.09 10.67
N PRO A 91 -25.98 14.92 10.02
CA PRO A 91 -24.72 14.48 9.44
C PRO A 91 -24.22 15.48 8.40
N LYS A 92 -22.99 15.96 8.56
CA LYS A 92 -22.35 16.85 7.57
C LYS A 92 -22.08 16.16 6.22
N THR A 93 -22.18 14.84 6.18
CA THR A 93 -22.06 14.01 4.97
C THR A 93 -23.39 13.83 4.22
N LEU A 94 -24.51 14.36 4.72
CA LEU A 94 -25.87 14.05 4.25
C LEU A 94 -26.04 14.18 2.72
N PHE A 95 -25.64 15.33 2.15
CA PHE A 95 -25.77 15.60 0.71
C PHE A 95 -24.74 14.88 -0.17
N PHE A 96 -23.80 14.15 0.44
CA PHE A 96 -22.89 13.24 -0.26
C PHE A 96 -23.37 11.79 -0.20
N GLU A 97 -24.28 11.48 0.73
CA GLU A 97 -24.91 10.17 0.90
C GLU A 97 -26.16 10.03 0.04
N TYR A 98 -26.96 11.09 -0.07
CA TYR A 98 -28.23 11.13 -0.77
C TYR A 98 -28.15 12.16 -1.90
N GLN A 99 -28.22 11.70 -3.15
CA GLN A 99 -27.87 12.49 -4.33
C GLN A 99 -29.04 13.27 -4.94
N ASN A 100 -30.28 12.90 -4.61
CA ASN A 100 -31.50 13.53 -5.11
C ASN A 100 -32.49 13.80 -3.98
N ILE A 101 -33.52 14.61 -4.27
CA ILE A 101 -34.48 15.09 -3.26
C ILE A 101 -35.34 13.96 -2.72
N LYS A 102 -35.62 12.95 -3.55
CA LYS A 102 -36.38 11.78 -3.13
C LYS A 102 -35.65 10.95 -2.08
N GLU A 103 -34.37 10.69 -2.30
CA GLU A 103 -33.50 10.01 -1.33
C GLU A 103 -33.39 10.81 -0.02
N LEU A 104 -33.22 12.13 -0.12
CA LEU A 104 -33.22 13.02 1.05
C LEU A 104 -34.56 12.97 1.81
N THR A 105 -35.67 12.97 1.08
CA THR A 105 -37.03 12.87 1.64
C THR A 105 -37.21 11.56 2.40
N ALA A 106 -36.75 10.44 1.82
CA ALA A 106 -36.79 9.14 2.49
C ALA A 106 -35.96 9.14 3.78
N TYR A 107 -34.76 9.72 3.77
CA TYR A 107 -33.91 9.86 4.97
C TYR A 107 -34.60 10.64 6.09
N PHE A 108 -35.12 11.84 5.79
CA PHE A 108 -35.77 12.64 6.83
C PHE A 108 -37.07 12.00 7.32
N PHE A 109 -37.80 11.30 6.44
CA PHE A 109 -38.96 10.53 6.85
C PHE A 109 -38.59 9.42 7.85
N GLU A 110 -37.51 8.69 7.60
CA GLU A 110 -37.07 7.60 8.48
C GLU A 110 -36.53 8.11 9.83
N PHE A 111 -35.67 9.13 9.82
CA PHE A 111 -34.92 9.54 11.02
C PHE A 111 -35.48 10.79 11.74
N HIS A 112 -36.31 11.58 11.06
CA HIS A 112 -36.82 12.88 11.55
C HIS A 112 -38.34 13.06 11.35
N SER A 113 -39.09 11.96 11.20
CA SER A 113 -40.55 11.96 10.98
C SER A 113 -41.32 12.89 11.94
N LYS A 114 -40.99 12.87 13.23
CA LYS A 114 -41.69 13.70 14.23
C LYS A 114 -41.56 15.20 13.96
N GLN A 115 -40.34 15.66 13.67
CA GLN A 115 -40.07 17.08 13.38
C GLN A 115 -40.65 17.50 12.02
N LEU A 116 -40.64 16.60 11.03
CA LEU A 116 -41.31 16.80 9.74
C LEU A 116 -42.83 16.96 9.90
N LEU A 117 -43.46 16.12 10.74
CA LEU A 117 -44.90 16.18 11.01
C LEU A 117 -45.30 17.49 11.70
N ASP A 118 -44.50 17.94 12.67
CA ASP A 118 -44.70 19.23 13.35
C ASP A 118 -44.55 20.41 12.37
N LEU A 119 -43.56 20.35 11.47
CA LEU A 119 -43.27 21.40 10.49
C LEU A 119 -44.36 21.54 9.41
N LEU A 120 -44.91 20.41 8.97
CA LEU A 120 -45.99 20.37 7.97
C LEU A 120 -47.38 20.59 8.58
N GLY A 121 -47.46 20.72 9.92
CA GLY A 121 -48.70 21.04 10.63
C GLY A 121 -49.74 19.93 10.63
N ILE A 122 -49.30 18.67 10.55
CA ILE A 122 -50.19 17.50 10.51
C ILE A 122 -50.42 16.98 11.94
N ARG A 123 -51.68 16.86 12.36
CA ARG A 123 -52.06 16.40 13.71
C ARG A 123 -51.95 14.87 13.82
N GLU A 124 -51.51 14.36 14.97
CA GLU A 124 -51.39 12.93 15.32
C GLU A 124 -52.68 12.09 15.13
N GLU A 125 -53.83 12.71 14.89
CA GLU A 125 -55.13 12.04 14.70
C GLU A 125 -55.29 11.36 13.32
N GLU A 126 -54.47 11.70 12.31
CA GLU A 126 -54.47 10.99 11.00
C GLU A 126 -53.49 9.80 10.97
N THR A 127 -52.60 9.66 11.95
CA THR A 127 -51.51 8.66 11.93
C THR A 127 -51.87 7.32 12.58
N THR A 128 -53.03 7.24 13.26
CA THR A 128 -53.44 6.03 13.99
C THR A 128 -53.93 4.89 13.08
N VAL A 129 -54.22 5.18 11.80
CA VAL A 129 -54.68 4.18 10.82
C VAL A 129 -53.52 3.32 10.26
N LEU A 130 -52.27 3.75 10.42
CA LEU A 130 -51.10 3.14 9.77
C LEU A 130 -50.38 2.05 10.58
N ARG A 131 -50.86 1.70 11.79
CA ARG A 131 -50.13 0.77 12.70
C ARG A 131 -50.80 -0.56 13.03
N GLU A 132 -51.96 -0.87 12.49
CA GLU A 132 -52.58 -2.20 12.67
C GLU A 132 -52.45 -3.04 11.40
N PHE A 133 -51.49 -3.97 11.39
CA PHE A 133 -51.54 -5.15 10.54
C PHE A 133 -51.74 -6.38 11.43
N GLU A 134 -52.96 -6.92 11.46
CA GLU A 134 -53.21 -8.29 11.91
C GLU A 134 -52.86 -9.31 10.80
N PRO A 135 -52.31 -10.49 11.15
CA PRO A 135 -51.95 -11.50 10.17
C PRO A 135 -53.18 -12.28 9.71
N ILE A 136 -53.58 -12.09 8.45
CA ILE A 136 -54.56 -12.97 7.79
C ILE A 136 -53.79 -14.16 7.20
N ILE A 137 -53.91 -15.31 7.86
CA ILE A 137 -53.54 -16.61 7.32
C ILE A 137 -54.67 -17.05 6.38
N GLU A 138 -54.41 -17.06 5.07
CA GLU A 138 -55.25 -17.80 4.12
C GLU A 138 -54.44 -18.80 3.29
N SER A 139 -54.74 -20.07 3.56
CA SER A 139 -54.33 -21.23 2.78
C SER A 139 -55.05 -21.26 1.43
N VAL A 140 -54.31 -21.41 0.32
CA VAL A 140 -54.91 -21.85 -0.94
C VAL A 140 -54.08 -22.96 -1.58
N LYS A 141 -54.85 -23.95 -2.06
CA LYS A 141 -54.52 -25.30 -2.47
C LYS A 141 -53.74 -25.38 -3.78
N SER A 142 -52.97 -26.45 -3.86
CA SER A 142 -52.35 -27.06 -5.03
C SER A 142 -53.25 -27.14 -6.27
N HIS A 143 -52.71 -26.70 -7.40
CA HIS A 143 -53.06 -27.25 -8.71
C HIS A 143 -51.80 -27.60 -9.50
N GLU A 144 -51.69 -28.89 -9.83
CA GLU A 144 -50.68 -29.49 -10.68
C GLU A 144 -50.84 -29.07 -12.15
N GLY A 145 -49.71 -29.04 -12.86
CA GLY A 145 -49.64 -29.40 -14.28
C GLY A 145 -49.08 -28.33 -15.21
N SER A 146 -47.81 -28.45 -15.59
CA SER A 146 -47.41 -28.68 -16.99
C SER A 146 -45.89 -28.59 -17.18
N ASN A 147 -45.37 -29.58 -17.90
CA ASN A 147 -43.99 -29.80 -18.35
C ASN A 147 -43.30 -28.60 -19.02
N CYS A 148 -41.98 -28.47 -18.82
CA CYS A 148 -41.02 -28.50 -19.94
C CYS A 148 -39.54 -28.65 -19.50
N SER A 149 -38.99 -29.82 -19.84
CA SER A 149 -37.62 -30.21 -20.23
C SER A 149 -36.39 -29.34 -19.87
N ARG A 150 -35.46 -29.93 -19.10
CA ARG A 150 -34.02 -29.56 -19.04
C ARG A 150 -33.19 -30.54 -19.87
N PRO A 151 -32.18 -30.11 -20.65
CA PRO A 151 -31.24 -31.05 -21.24
C PRO A 151 -30.16 -31.48 -20.23
N ARG A 152 -30.00 -32.80 -20.14
CA ARG A 152 -28.88 -33.54 -19.52
C ARG A 152 -27.56 -33.14 -20.19
N PHE A 153 -26.53 -32.86 -19.39
CA PHE A 153 -25.23 -33.52 -19.48
C PHE A 153 -24.48 -33.32 -18.15
N ILE A 154 -24.56 -34.35 -17.28
CA ILE A 154 -23.62 -34.57 -16.19
C ILE A 154 -22.73 -35.72 -16.65
N ALA A 155 -21.43 -35.47 -16.79
CA ALA A 155 -20.41 -36.50 -16.76
C ALA A 155 -19.62 -36.29 -15.47
N SER A 156 -19.84 -37.23 -14.56
CA SER A 156 -19.21 -37.40 -13.26
C SER A 156 -17.69 -37.54 -13.36
N ARG A 157 -16.97 -36.77 -12.55
CA ARG A 157 -15.63 -37.14 -12.09
C ARG A 157 -15.36 -36.53 -10.71
N GLU A 158 -16.02 -37.10 -9.71
CA GLU A 158 -15.56 -37.03 -8.32
C GLU A 158 -14.94 -38.40 -8.00
N GLU A 159 -13.62 -38.42 -7.79
CA GLU A 159 -13.02 -39.07 -6.63
C GLU A 159 -11.51 -38.77 -6.57
N SER A 160 -11.03 -38.61 -5.33
CA SER A 160 -9.68 -38.30 -4.87
C SER A 160 -9.13 -36.88 -5.11
N ARG A 161 -9.70 -35.88 -4.41
CA ARG A 161 -8.88 -34.80 -3.86
C ARG A 161 -8.68 -35.06 -2.38
N GLY A 162 -7.43 -35.34 -2.00
CA GLY A 162 -7.00 -35.19 -0.61
C GLY A 162 -7.27 -33.76 -0.15
N LYS A 163 -7.23 -33.53 1.17
CA LYS A 163 -7.25 -32.18 1.76
C LYS A 163 -6.07 -31.36 1.22
N GLU A 164 -6.21 -30.79 0.03
CA GLU A 164 -5.38 -29.70 -0.45
C GLU A 164 -5.72 -28.51 0.45
N GLU A 165 -4.71 -28.01 1.17
CA GLU A 165 -4.78 -26.71 1.84
C GLU A 165 -5.40 -25.72 0.83
N LYS A 166 -6.54 -25.10 1.20
CA LYS A 166 -7.12 -24.04 0.39
C LYS A 166 -6.01 -23.01 0.17
N ASN A 167 -5.56 -22.87 -1.07
CA ASN A 167 -4.56 -21.88 -1.45
C ASN A 167 -5.20 -20.50 -1.17
N ASN A 168 -4.89 -19.91 -0.02
CA ASN A 168 -5.75 -18.92 0.63
C ASN A 168 -5.66 -17.52 0.00
N GLY A 169 -5.06 -17.38 -1.19
CA GLY A 169 -4.86 -16.11 -1.88
C GLY A 169 -3.87 -15.15 -1.21
N ASP A 170 -3.28 -15.54 -0.07
CA ASP A 170 -2.37 -14.71 0.73
C ASP A 170 -1.07 -14.41 -0.02
N ILE A 171 -0.69 -13.13 -0.04
CA ILE A 171 0.52 -12.63 -0.70
C ILE A 171 1.50 -12.11 0.36
N ALA A 172 2.68 -12.73 0.42
CA ALA A 172 3.79 -12.27 1.25
C ALA A 172 4.49 -11.07 0.62
N ILE A 173 4.78 -10.07 1.46
CA ILE A 173 5.71 -8.99 1.16
C ILE A 173 7.10 -9.44 1.64
N ILE A 174 7.99 -9.75 0.70
CA ILE A 174 9.33 -10.30 1.02
C ILE A 174 10.45 -9.25 0.91
N GLY A 175 10.13 -8.05 0.45
CA GLY A 175 11.06 -6.92 0.35
C GLY A 175 10.29 -5.60 0.26
N VAL A 176 10.91 -4.53 0.77
CA VAL A 176 10.43 -3.15 0.64
C VAL A 176 11.63 -2.22 0.52
N SER A 177 11.53 -1.24 -0.38
CA SER A 177 12.56 -0.23 -0.62
C SER A 177 11.89 1.10 -0.97
N GLY A 178 12.50 2.22 -0.59
CA GLY A 178 11.98 3.54 -0.94
C GLY A 178 12.78 4.70 -0.36
N ARG A 179 12.55 5.88 -0.96
CA ARG A 179 13.06 7.19 -0.55
C ARG A 179 11.88 8.12 -0.36
N TYR A 180 11.89 8.85 0.76
CA TYR A 180 10.81 9.75 1.17
C TYR A 180 11.40 11.07 1.69
N PRO A 181 10.60 12.14 1.79
CA PRO A 181 11.06 13.41 2.34
C PRO A 181 11.79 13.25 3.68
N GLY A 182 13.01 13.77 3.76
CA GLY A 182 13.89 13.65 4.93
C GLY A 182 14.42 12.24 5.22
N ALA A 183 14.26 11.27 4.31
CA ALA A 183 14.69 9.87 4.49
C ALA A 183 15.23 9.23 3.19
N LYS A 184 16.53 8.91 3.18
CA LYS A 184 17.20 8.27 2.03
C LYS A 184 16.91 6.79 1.88
N ASN A 185 16.36 6.18 2.92
CA ASN A 185 16.01 4.77 2.98
C ASN A 185 14.90 4.55 4.03
N ILE A 186 14.34 3.34 4.06
CA ILE A 186 13.26 2.97 4.98
C ILE A 186 13.68 2.99 6.46
N GLY A 187 14.97 2.86 6.77
CA GLY A 187 15.47 2.93 8.16
C GLY A 187 15.48 4.37 8.70
N GLU A 188 15.88 5.33 7.87
CA GLU A 188 15.75 6.76 8.17
C GLU A 188 14.28 7.17 8.23
N LEU A 189 13.43 6.65 7.34
CA LEU A 189 11.99 6.87 7.41
C LEU A 189 11.43 6.40 8.76
N TRP A 190 11.79 5.18 9.19
CA TRP A 190 11.38 4.66 10.49
C TRP A 190 11.80 5.57 11.64
N THR A 191 13.06 6.03 11.63
CA THR A 191 13.58 6.97 12.63
C THR A 191 12.77 8.27 12.66
N ASN A 192 12.43 8.82 11.49
CA ASN A 192 11.61 10.03 11.37
C ASN A 192 10.19 9.80 11.91
N LEU A 193 9.57 8.67 11.57
CA LEU A 193 8.22 8.31 11.99
C LEU A 193 8.14 8.08 13.50
N GLN A 194 9.08 7.33 14.09
CA GLN A 194 9.16 7.14 15.55
C GLN A 194 9.26 8.46 16.30
N ALA A 195 10.05 9.41 15.77
CA ALA A 195 10.24 10.73 16.36
C ALA A 195 9.07 11.69 16.12
N GLY A 196 8.07 11.32 15.31
CA GLY A 196 7.00 12.24 14.89
C GLY A 196 7.54 13.45 14.12
N ARG A 197 8.55 13.26 13.27
CA ARG A 197 9.17 14.35 12.51
C ARG A 197 8.22 14.83 11.40
N ASP A 198 8.07 16.14 11.29
CA ASP A 198 7.49 16.80 10.12
C ASP A 198 8.58 16.99 9.06
N CYS A 199 8.39 16.38 7.90
CA CYS A 199 9.34 16.39 6.78
C CYS A 199 8.93 17.36 5.67
N ILE A 200 7.92 18.20 5.91
CA ILE A 200 7.55 19.29 5.01
C ILE A 200 8.47 20.49 5.20
N THR A 201 8.95 21.05 4.09
CA THR A 201 9.75 22.27 4.05
C THR A 201 9.16 23.28 3.08
N GLU A 202 9.70 24.49 3.05
CA GLU A 202 9.50 25.35 1.87
C GLU A 202 10.18 24.73 0.63
N VAL A 203 9.79 25.16 -0.56
CA VAL A 203 10.46 24.75 -1.82
C VAL A 203 11.97 25.04 -1.73
N PRO A 204 12.84 24.03 -1.91
CA PRO A 204 14.28 24.24 -1.90
C PRO A 204 14.74 25.14 -3.05
N LYS A 205 15.73 26.00 -2.78
CA LYS A 205 16.24 26.99 -3.76
C LYS A 205 16.85 26.31 -4.99
N GLU A 206 17.37 25.09 -4.83
CA GLU A 206 17.94 24.31 -5.92
C GLU A 206 16.90 23.83 -6.94
N ARG A 207 15.60 23.85 -6.59
CA ARG A 207 14.50 23.47 -7.49
C ARG A 207 14.02 24.66 -8.32
N TRP A 208 13.44 25.65 -7.65
CA TRP A 208 13.07 26.93 -8.24
C TRP A 208 12.95 28.00 -7.17
N ASP A 209 13.17 29.26 -7.55
CA ASP A 209 12.92 30.39 -6.65
C ASP A 209 11.41 30.63 -6.50
N TYR A 210 10.84 30.14 -5.41
CA TYR A 210 9.41 30.27 -5.16
C TYR A 210 8.99 31.73 -4.95
N HIS A 211 9.88 32.65 -4.53
CA HIS A 211 9.53 34.06 -4.36
C HIS A 211 9.07 34.72 -5.66
N THR A 212 9.53 34.21 -6.80
CA THR A 212 9.12 34.67 -8.13
C THR A 212 7.70 34.22 -8.50
N TYR A 213 7.19 33.13 -7.92
CA TYR A 213 5.92 32.50 -8.31
C TYR A 213 4.85 32.49 -7.21
N TYR A 214 5.24 32.74 -5.96
CA TYR A 214 4.33 32.76 -4.83
C TYR A 214 3.45 34.02 -4.82
N ASP A 215 2.17 33.85 -4.50
CA ASP A 215 1.26 34.94 -4.15
C ASP A 215 0.14 34.42 -3.23
N GLU A 216 -0.21 35.17 -2.19
CA GLU A 216 -1.27 34.76 -1.24
C GLU A 216 -2.66 34.77 -1.89
N ASP A 217 -2.88 35.56 -2.94
CA ASP A 217 -4.14 35.55 -3.68
C ASP A 217 -4.28 34.27 -4.52
N LYS A 218 -5.15 33.36 -4.04
CA LYS A 218 -5.47 32.08 -4.70
C LYS A 218 -5.98 32.23 -6.13
N ASN A 219 -6.45 33.41 -6.54
CA ASN A 219 -7.02 33.63 -7.88
C ASN A 219 -6.03 34.31 -8.84
N LYS A 220 -4.80 34.62 -8.40
CA LYS A 220 -3.82 35.29 -9.25
C LYS A 220 -3.26 34.36 -10.33
N SER A 221 -3.47 34.75 -11.59
CA SER A 221 -3.03 33.96 -12.75
C SER A 221 -1.50 33.83 -12.81
N GLY A 222 -1.01 32.62 -13.11
CA GLY A 222 0.41 32.32 -13.26
C GLY A 222 1.20 32.30 -11.95
N LYS A 223 0.52 32.31 -10.80
CA LYS A 223 1.12 32.23 -9.46
C LYS A 223 0.64 30.96 -8.73
N THR A 224 1.38 30.58 -7.69
CA THR A 224 1.03 29.52 -6.74
C THR A 224 0.83 30.14 -5.36
N TYR A 225 -0.21 29.77 -4.64
CA TYR A 225 -0.40 30.20 -3.25
C TYR A 225 0.22 29.23 -2.24
N CYS A 226 0.80 28.14 -2.72
CA CYS A 226 1.52 27.17 -1.91
C CYS A 226 3.02 27.27 -2.17
N LYS A 227 3.79 27.28 -1.09
CA LYS A 227 5.26 27.26 -1.09
C LYS A 227 5.86 26.12 -0.26
N TRP A 228 5.02 25.17 0.19
CA TRP A 228 5.44 24.05 1.03
C TRP A 228 5.33 22.73 0.28
N GLY A 229 6.21 21.78 0.61
CA GLY A 229 6.11 20.40 0.16
C GLY A 229 7.15 19.49 0.81
N GLY A 230 6.99 18.19 0.59
CA GLY A 230 7.98 17.18 0.95
C GLY A 230 8.90 16.92 -0.25
N PHE A 231 10.22 17.09 -0.08
CA PHE A 231 11.19 16.95 -1.17
C PHE A 231 12.19 15.84 -0.88
N LEU A 232 12.56 15.09 -1.92
CA LEU A 232 13.69 14.17 -1.87
C LEU A 232 15.00 14.96 -2.01
N GLU A 233 15.99 14.55 -1.25
CA GLU A 233 17.38 14.94 -1.50
C GLU A 233 17.89 14.24 -2.76
N ASN A 234 18.75 14.91 -3.54
CA ASN A 234 19.48 14.31 -4.66
C ASN A 234 18.57 13.56 -5.67
N SER A 235 17.40 14.12 -5.99
CA SER A 235 16.46 13.54 -6.97
C SER A 235 16.94 13.67 -8.42
N ASP A 236 17.94 14.51 -8.67
CA ASP A 236 18.57 14.78 -9.96
C ASP A 236 19.81 13.90 -10.24
N ARG A 237 20.16 13.02 -9.29
CA ARG A 237 21.33 12.11 -9.37
C ARG A 237 20.94 10.75 -9.90
N PHE A 238 21.86 10.11 -10.63
CA PHE A 238 21.69 8.74 -11.12
C PHE A 238 23.01 8.12 -11.57
N ASP A 239 23.26 6.87 -11.16
CA ASP A 239 24.43 6.08 -11.59
C ASP A 239 24.15 5.38 -12.94
N SER A 240 24.24 6.11 -14.04
CA SER A 240 23.83 5.60 -15.34
C SER A 240 24.68 4.41 -15.83
N LEU A 241 25.99 4.44 -15.57
CA LEU A 241 26.91 3.40 -16.03
C LEU A 241 26.66 2.07 -15.33
N PHE A 242 26.25 2.09 -14.07
CA PHE A 242 25.78 0.91 -13.37
C PHE A 242 24.65 0.19 -14.11
N PHE A 243 23.71 0.97 -14.65
CA PHE A 243 22.57 0.47 -15.41
C PHE A 243 22.88 0.23 -16.90
N ALA A 244 24.15 0.30 -17.31
CA ALA A 244 24.58 0.22 -18.71
C ALA A 244 23.91 1.27 -19.61
N ILE A 245 23.63 2.44 -19.04
CA ILE A 245 23.02 3.60 -19.71
C ILE A 245 24.11 4.66 -19.91
N SER A 246 24.25 5.14 -21.15
CA SER A 246 25.22 6.19 -21.44
C SER A 246 24.85 7.50 -20.71
N PRO A 247 25.83 8.30 -20.26
CA PRO A 247 25.54 9.59 -19.62
C PRO A 247 24.72 10.53 -20.50
N GLU A 248 24.84 10.41 -21.82
CA GLU A 248 24.05 11.21 -22.77
C GLU A 248 22.59 10.77 -22.80
N GLU A 249 22.31 9.46 -22.81
CA GLU A 249 20.94 8.94 -22.68
C GLU A 249 20.32 9.33 -21.33
N ALA A 250 21.09 9.25 -20.24
CA ALA A 250 20.61 9.55 -18.89
C ALA A 250 20.04 10.97 -18.76
N LYS A 251 20.61 11.96 -19.48
CA LYS A 251 20.12 13.35 -19.46
C LYS A 251 18.68 13.49 -19.93
N PHE A 252 18.27 12.67 -20.89
CA PHE A 252 16.93 12.66 -21.46
C PHE A 252 16.00 11.67 -20.76
N MET A 253 16.49 10.87 -19.81
CA MET A 253 15.63 10.02 -19.01
C MET A 253 14.81 10.85 -18.03
N ASN A 254 13.51 10.53 -17.94
CA ASN A 254 12.68 11.02 -16.86
C ASN A 254 13.31 10.67 -15.50
N PRO A 255 13.47 11.62 -14.56
CA PRO A 255 14.02 11.33 -13.24
C PRO A 255 13.20 10.29 -12.46
N GLN A 256 11.89 10.16 -12.76
CA GLN A 256 11.05 9.11 -12.19
C GLN A 256 11.57 7.71 -12.57
N ASP A 257 11.97 7.50 -13.83
CA ASP A 257 12.55 6.23 -14.31
C ASP A 257 13.85 5.91 -13.55
N ARG A 258 14.72 6.91 -13.45
CA ARG A 258 16.03 6.82 -12.80
C ARG A 258 15.91 6.38 -11.34
N LEU A 259 15.08 7.10 -10.57
CA LEU A 259 14.85 6.82 -9.15
C LEU A 259 14.22 5.44 -8.93
N PHE A 260 13.28 5.05 -9.79
CA PHE A 260 12.61 3.77 -9.65
C PHE A 260 13.52 2.59 -10.01
N MET A 261 14.43 2.74 -10.98
CA MET A 261 15.45 1.74 -11.30
C MET A 261 16.39 1.47 -10.11
N GLU A 262 16.91 2.52 -9.46
CA GLU A 262 17.72 2.39 -8.24
C GLU A 262 16.91 1.75 -7.09
N THR A 263 15.64 2.14 -6.95
CA THR A 263 14.74 1.59 -5.92
C THR A 263 14.51 0.09 -6.10
N VAL A 264 14.34 -0.38 -7.35
CA VAL A 264 14.14 -1.81 -7.67
C VAL A 264 15.41 -2.62 -7.47
N TRP A 265 16.58 -2.06 -7.79
CA TRP A 265 17.85 -2.71 -7.45
C TRP A 265 17.97 -2.92 -5.94
N ASN A 266 17.75 -1.86 -5.16
CA ASN A 266 17.78 -1.92 -3.70
C ASN A 266 16.71 -2.87 -3.14
N LEU A 267 15.55 -2.95 -3.79
CA LEU A 267 14.49 -3.90 -3.43
C LEU A 267 14.96 -5.35 -3.56
N PHE A 268 15.57 -5.72 -4.68
CA PHE A 268 16.08 -7.07 -4.88
C PHE A 268 17.20 -7.41 -3.88
N GLU A 269 18.13 -6.49 -3.63
CA GLU A 269 19.17 -6.72 -2.63
C GLU A 269 18.59 -6.81 -1.21
N SER A 270 17.57 -6.02 -0.87
CA SER A 270 16.90 -6.08 0.45
C SER A 270 16.22 -7.43 0.69
N ALA A 271 15.68 -8.05 -0.36
CA ALA A 271 15.06 -9.37 -0.33
C ALA A 271 16.07 -10.53 -0.56
N GLY A 272 17.33 -10.21 -0.86
CA GLY A 272 18.38 -11.17 -1.18
C GLY A 272 18.10 -11.97 -2.46
N TYR A 273 17.73 -11.26 -3.53
CA TYR A 273 17.59 -11.79 -4.88
C TYR A 273 18.60 -11.13 -5.83
N THR A 274 19.13 -11.92 -6.74
CA THR A 274 20.02 -11.51 -7.83
C THR A 274 19.39 -11.83 -9.18
N ARG A 275 19.85 -11.21 -10.28
CA ARG A 275 19.37 -11.57 -11.64
C ARG A 275 19.55 -13.06 -11.95
N GLU A 276 20.63 -13.67 -11.45
CA GLU A 276 20.88 -15.10 -11.58
C GLU A 276 19.81 -15.93 -10.86
N SER A 277 19.51 -15.61 -9.60
CA SER A 277 18.45 -16.30 -8.84
C SER A 277 17.07 -16.16 -9.50
N LEU A 278 16.73 -14.98 -10.03
CA LEU A 278 15.46 -14.74 -10.75
C LEU A 278 15.33 -15.62 -11.99
N LYS A 279 16.43 -15.80 -12.73
CA LYS A 279 16.49 -16.67 -13.90
C LYS A 279 16.33 -18.14 -13.53
N HIS A 280 17.08 -18.63 -12.54
CA HIS A 280 17.09 -20.04 -12.17
C HIS A 280 15.82 -20.48 -11.45
N GLN A 281 15.32 -19.69 -10.49
CA GLN A 281 14.20 -20.09 -9.65
C GLN A 281 12.84 -19.73 -10.28
N TYR A 282 12.76 -18.59 -10.97
CA TYR A 282 11.48 -18.06 -11.47
C TYR A 282 11.35 -18.05 -12.99
N GLN A 283 12.38 -18.49 -13.72
CA GLN A 283 12.43 -18.43 -15.19
C GLN A 283 12.12 -16.99 -15.68
N THR A 284 12.58 -16.01 -14.91
CA THR A 284 12.33 -14.58 -15.10
C THR A 284 10.87 -14.15 -15.22
N ARG A 285 9.89 -14.98 -14.81
CA ARG A 285 8.46 -14.62 -14.76
C ARG A 285 8.13 -13.70 -13.58
N VAL A 286 8.72 -12.52 -13.60
CA VAL A 286 8.55 -11.45 -12.63
C VAL A 286 7.71 -10.34 -13.27
N GLY A 287 6.58 -9.99 -12.66
CA GLY A 287 5.75 -8.86 -13.09
C GLY A 287 6.25 -7.53 -12.52
N VAL A 288 5.98 -6.43 -13.21
CA VAL A 288 6.38 -5.06 -12.87
C VAL A 288 5.15 -4.15 -12.99
N TYR A 289 4.68 -3.62 -11.87
CA TYR A 289 3.50 -2.76 -11.80
C TYR A 289 3.88 -1.45 -11.13
N VAL A 290 3.81 -0.34 -11.87
CA VAL A 290 4.32 0.95 -11.39
C VAL A 290 3.24 2.02 -11.46
N GLY A 291 2.90 2.59 -10.31
CA GLY A 291 2.10 3.81 -10.22
C GLY A 291 2.96 5.03 -10.54
N SER A 292 2.62 5.77 -11.60
CA SER A 292 3.33 7.00 -11.96
C SER A 292 2.36 7.97 -12.60
N MET A 293 2.48 9.24 -12.23
CA MET A 293 1.68 10.34 -12.74
C MET A 293 2.58 11.43 -13.32
N TYR A 294 1.96 12.26 -14.16
CA TYR A 294 2.53 13.50 -14.67
C TYR A 294 3.93 13.36 -15.30
N GLN A 295 3.96 13.08 -16.60
CA GLN A 295 5.19 12.83 -17.37
C GLN A 295 5.79 14.11 -17.99
N ASP A 296 5.54 15.29 -17.41
CA ASP A 296 5.86 16.59 -18.04
C ASP A 296 7.34 17.00 -18.00
N TYR A 297 8.29 16.11 -17.65
CA TYR A 297 9.71 16.48 -17.47
C TYR A 297 10.31 17.20 -18.69
N ASP A 298 9.76 16.97 -19.89
CA ASP A 298 10.34 17.43 -21.16
C ASP A 298 9.67 18.68 -21.78
N SER A 299 8.82 19.40 -21.06
CA SER A 299 8.11 20.56 -21.66
C SER A 299 9.02 21.75 -22.03
N LYS A 300 10.34 21.64 -21.85
CA LYS A 300 11.35 22.67 -22.18
C LYS A 300 12.25 22.32 -23.36
N SER A 301 12.27 21.08 -23.87
CA SER A 301 13.09 20.74 -25.04
C SER A 301 12.28 20.98 -26.34
N SER A 302 12.49 22.15 -26.94
CA SER A 302 12.00 22.49 -28.28
C SER A 302 12.84 21.85 -29.40
N SER A 303 13.68 20.87 -29.06
CA SER A 303 14.61 20.19 -29.97
C SER A 303 14.23 18.73 -30.13
N ILE A 304 13.81 18.41 -31.36
CA ILE A 304 13.42 17.12 -31.91
C ILE A 304 14.43 16.01 -31.54
N ASN A 305 14.12 15.28 -30.47
CA ASN A 305 14.42 13.86 -30.33
C ASN A 305 13.16 13.20 -29.75
N GLU A 306 12.10 13.22 -30.56
CA GLU A 306 10.69 12.92 -30.25
C GLU A 306 10.42 11.48 -29.76
N LEU A 307 11.43 10.67 -29.39
CA LEU A 307 11.21 9.28 -29.01
C LEU A 307 11.22 9.04 -27.48
N SER A 308 11.91 9.88 -26.70
CA SER A 308 11.96 9.75 -25.23
C SER A 308 10.73 10.35 -24.52
N THR A 309 10.05 11.30 -25.17
CA THR A 309 9.00 12.14 -24.58
C THR A 309 7.61 11.47 -24.51
N PHE A 310 7.41 10.31 -25.15
CA PHE A 310 6.07 9.70 -25.31
C PHE A 310 5.82 8.40 -24.53
N MET A 311 6.82 7.89 -23.82
CA MET A 311 6.72 6.54 -23.27
C MET A 311 6.41 6.58 -21.78
N CYS A 312 5.16 6.91 -21.39
CA CYS A 312 4.70 6.72 -20.00
C CYS A 312 5.01 5.30 -19.48
N SER A 313 5.10 4.32 -20.37
CA SER A 313 5.46 2.93 -20.10
C SER A 313 6.96 2.67 -19.87
N SER A 314 7.85 3.64 -20.09
CA SER A 314 9.31 3.47 -20.01
C SER A 314 9.75 3.04 -18.63
N ILE A 315 9.16 3.62 -17.57
CA ILE A 315 9.51 3.28 -16.19
C ILE A 315 9.38 1.79 -15.90
N ALA A 316 8.28 1.14 -16.28
CA ALA A 316 8.12 -0.30 -16.09
C ALA A 316 9.00 -1.11 -17.07
N ASN A 317 9.03 -0.70 -18.34
CA ASN A 317 9.71 -1.45 -19.39
C ASN A 317 11.23 -1.46 -19.24
N ARG A 318 11.85 -0.36 -18.81
CA ARG A 318 13.30 -0.28 -18.57
C ARG A 318 13.75 -1.22 -17.48
N ILE A 319 12.93 -1.41 -16.43
CA ILE A 319 13.20 -2.41 -15.37
C ILE A 319 13.15 -3.80 -15.98
N SER A 320 12.07 -4.12 -16.69
CA SER A 320 11.91 -5.43 -17.32
C SER A 320 13.06 -5.73 -18.29
N GLN A 321 13.51 -4.74 -19.06
CA GLN A 321 14.66 -4.87 -19.96
C GLN A 321 15.98 -5.07 -19.21
N TYR A 322 16.28 -4.24 -18.21
CA TYR A 322 17.55 -4.29 -17.49
C TYR A 322 17.73 -5.59 -16.68
N PHE A 323 16.66 -6.04 -16.02
CA PHE A 323 16.67 -7.25 -15.20
C PHE A 323 16.27 -8.51 -15.99
N ASN A 324 15.96 -8.39 -17.29
CA ASN A 324 15.50 -9.47 -18.17
C ASN A 324 14.25 -10.19 -17.64
N LEU A 325 13.25 -9.42 -17.21
CA LEU A 325 11.98 -9.91 -16.67
C LEU A 325 10.95 -10.11 -17.79
N GLN A 326 10.15 -11.17 -17.68
CA GLN A 326 9.20 -11.64 -18.70
C GLN A 326 7.76 -11.75 -18.20
N GLY A 327 7.46 -11.23 -16.99
CA GLY A 327 6.08 -11.07 -16.54
C GLY A 327 5.42 -9.80 -17.11
N PRO A 328 4.16 -9.51 -16.73
CA PRO A 328 3.49 -8.28 -17.15
C PRO A 328 4.28 -7.04 -16.71
N SER A 329 4.37 -6.03 -17.57
CA SER A 329 5.12 -4.79 -17.34
C SER A 329 4.20 -3.60 -17.62
N VAL A 330 3.63 -3.02 -16.57
CA VAL A 330 2.48 -2.10 -16.66
C VAL A 330 2.72 -0.85 -15.84
N VAL A 331 2.34 0.30 -16.42
CA VAL A 331 2.28 1.58 -15.74
C VAL A 331 0.83 1.96 -15.52
N ILE A 332 0.53 2.46 -14.32
CA ILE A 332 -0.81 2.73 -13.84
C ILE A 332 -0.90 4.20 -13.44
N ASP A 333 -1.89 4.88 -13.97
CA ASP A 333 -2.30 6.22 -13.54
C ASP A 333 -3.78 6.17 -13.14
N SER A 334 -4.02 6.08 -11.83
CA SER A 334 -5.33 6.23 -11.20
C SER A 334 -5.30 7.40 -10.20
N MET A 335 -4.52 8.43 -10.53
CA MET A 335 -4.20 9.53 -9.64
C MET A 335 -3.53 9.08 -8.32
N SER A 336 -3.98 9.57 -7.17
CA SER A 336 -3.37 9.30 -5.87
C SER A 336 -3.42 7.83 -5.42
N SER A 337 -4.26 7.00 -6.07
CA SER A 337 -4.33 5.56 -5.78
C SER A 337 -3.43 4.70 -6.67
N SER A 338 -2.62 5.30 -7.56
CA SER A 338 -1.86 4.59 -8.60
C SER A 338 -1.00 3.44 -8.06
N SER A 339 -0.17 3.70 -7.04
CA SER A 339 0.67 2.64 -6.43
C SER A 339 -0.14 1.58 -5.67
N ALA A 340 -1.29 1.94 -5.09
CA ALA A 340 -2.16 0.96 -4.44
C ALA A 340 -2.86 0.05 -5.47
N ILE A 341 -3.29 0.59 -6.61
CA ILE A 341 -3.79 -0.20 -7.74
C ILE A 341 -2.68 -1.09 -8.29
N ALA A 342 -1.45 -0.60 -8.39
CA ALA A 342 -0.30 -1.40 -8.81
C ALA A 342 -0.07 -2.62 -7.89
N ILE A 343 -0.17 -2.41 -6.58
CA ILE A 343 -0.10 -3.50 -5.58
C ILE A 343 -1.27 -4.47 -5.75
N HIS A 344 -2.50 -3.98 -5.93
CA HIS A 344 -3.68 -4.82 -6.17
C HIS A 344 -3.50 -5.69 -7.43
N MET A 345 -3.14 -5.08 -8.57
CA MET A 345 -2.93 -5.79 -9.83
C MET A 345 -1.81 -6.84 -9.72
N ALA A 346 -0.73 -6.52 -9.01
CA ALA A 346 0.34 -7.46 -8.74
C ALA A 346 -0.14 -8.67 -7.91
N CYS A 347 -0.95 -8.43 -6.87
CA CYS A 347 -1.54 -9.50 -6.06
C CYS A 347 -2.45 -10.40 -6.92
N GLU A 348 -3.37 -9.82 -7.68
CA GLU A 348 -4.28 -10.58 -8.55
C GLU A 348 -3.53 -11.38 -9.63
N SER A 349 -2.45 -10.83 -10.18
CA SER A 349 -1.62 -11.51 -11.18
C SER A 349 -0.84 -12.69 -10.61
N LEU A 350 -0.36 -12.58 -9.36
CA LEU A 350 0.25 -13.70 -8.62
C LEU A 350 -0.78 -14.79 -8.33
N ILE A 351 -2.00 -14.41 -7.91
CA ILE A 351 -3.10 -15.36 -7.63
C ILE A 351 -3.51 -16.11 -8.91
N ARG A 352 -3.56 -15.42 -10.05
CA ARG A 352 -3.88 -16.00 -11.36
C ARG A 352 -2.72 -16.76 -12.02
N GLY A 353 -1.50 -16.62 -11.48
CA GLY A 353 -0.30 -17.27 -12.00
C GLY A 353 0.27 -16.64 -13.27
N GLU A 354 -0.07 -15.38 -13.57
CA GLU A 354 0.49 -14.62 -14.70
C GLU A 354 1.97 -14.28 -14.47
N CYS A 355 2.36 -14.13 -13.21
CA CYS A 355 3.75 -14.08 -12.76
C CYS A 355 3.96 -14.95 -11.52
N ARG A 356 5.22 -15.23 -11.17
CA ARG A 356 5.60 -16.00 -9.97
C ARG A 356 6.16 -15.13 -8.85
N LEU A 357 6.56 -13.92 -9.21
CA LEU A 357 7.09 -12.88 -8.35
C LEU A 357 6.60 -11.54 -8.95
N ALA A 358 6.35 -10.52 -8.13
CA ALA A 358 5.92 -9.23 -8.64
C ALA A 358 6.59 -8.07 -7.92
N ILE A 359 7.05 -7.10 -8.68
CA ILE A 359 7.42 -5.77 -8.20
C ILE A 359 6.18 -4.89 -8.31
N ALA A 360 5.80 -4.25 -7.22
CA ALA A 360 4.73 -3.26 -7.22
C ALA A 360 5.17 -1.99 -6.48
N GLY A 361 4.84 -0.81 -6.98
CA GLY A 361 5.27 0.43 -6.33
C GLY A 361 4.77 1.68 -7.03
N GLY A 362 5.38 2.80 -6.71
CA GLY A 362 5.16 4.04 -7.43
C GLY A 362 6.17 5.13 -7.13
N VAL A 363 6.12 6.18 -7.94
CA VAL A 363 7.04 7.31 -7.88
C VAL A 363 6.29 8.62 -8.17
N ASN A 364 6.66 9.68 -7.45
CA ASN A 364 6.14 11.02 -7.64
C ASN A 364 7.26 12.04 -7.42
N LEU A 365 7.35 13.02 -8.32
CA LEU A 365 8.27 14.16 -8.21
C LEU A 365 7.51 15.49 -8.34
N LEU A 366 8.14 16.56 -7.84
CA LEU A 366 7.57 17.90 -7.82
C LEU A 366 8.36 18.85 -8.72
N TYR A 367 7.64 19.68 -9.45
CA TYR A 367 8.18 20.72 -10.35
C TYR A 367 7.23 21.92 -10.39
N LEU A 368 7.75 23.08 -10.78
CA LEU A 368 7.01 24.36 -10.75
C LEU A 368 5.65 24.30 -11.48
N GLN A 369 5.60 23.70 -12.68
CA GLN A 369 4.36 23.62 -13.48
C GLN A 369 3.25 22.86 -12.73
N LYS A 370 3.63 21.87 -11.91
CA LYS A 370 2.70 21.11 -11.08
C LYS A 370 2.09 21.99 -9.99
N TYR A 371 2.89 22.79 -9.29
CA TYR A 371 2.40 23.74 -8.28
C TYR A 371 1.43 24.77 -8.89
N LEU A 372 1.74 25.30 -10.07
CA LEU A 372 0.86 26.24 -10.77
C LEU A 372 -0.48 25.59 -11.18
N ARG A 373 -0.44 24.37 -11.72
CA ARG A 373 -1.65 23.61 -12.09
C ARG A 373 -2.51 23.29 -10.87
N LEU A 374 -1.91 22.74 -9.81
CA LEU A 374 -2.60 22.37 -8.58
C LEU A 374 -3.18 23.58 -7.84
N SER A 375 -2.47 24.71 -7.84
CA SER A 375 -2.99 25.98 -7.32
C SER A 375 -4.21 26.44 -8.11
N LYS A 376 -4.15 26.40 -9.45
CA LYS A 376 -5.25 26.81 -10.32
C LYS A 376 -6.53 26.02 -10.05
N ILE A 377 -6.42 24.74 -9.76
CA ILE A 377 -7.56 23.87 -9.42
C ILE A 377 -7.85 23.78 -7.91
N LYS A 378 -7.17 24.60 -7.09
CA LYS A 378 -7.37 24.71 -5.63
C LYS A 378 -7.23 23.37 -4.87
N MET A 379 -6.27 22.54 -5.28
CA MET A 379 -6.07 21.20 -4.70
C MET A 379 -5.08 21.16 -3.53
N ILE A 380 -4.21 22.18 -3.41
CA ILE A 380 -3.10 22.17 -2.46
C ILE A 380 -3.35 23.12 -1.29
N GLY A 381 -2.73 22.85 -0.14
CA GLY A 381 -2.92 23.65 1.06
C GLY A 381 -2.29 25.05 0.95
N SER A 382 -2.94 26.04 1.54
CA SER A 382 -2.42 27.42 1.61
C SER A 382 -1.57 27.71 2.84
N HIS A 383 -1.45 26.75 3.75
CA HIS A 383 -0.62 26.88 4.95
C HIS A 383 -0.04 25.54 5.40
N ILE A 384 1.03 25.60 6.20
CA ILE A 384 1.74 24.42 6.71
C ILE A 384 0.87 23.48 7.58
N HIS A 385 -0.26 23.99 8.12
CA HIS A 385 -1.20 23.23 8.95
C HIS A 385 -2.28 22.47 8.14
N SER A 386 -2.26 22.51 6.80
CA SER A 386 -3.24 21.75 6.00
C SER A 386 -2.88 20.26 6.02
N ARG A 387 -3.29 19.57 7.09
CA ARG A 387 -2.86 18.21 7.47
C ARG A 387 -4.07 17.29 7.67
N SER A 388 -3.82 15.99 7.55
CA SER A 388 -4.80 14.92 7.76
C SER A 388 -5.54 15.09 9.09
N PHE A 389 -6.85 14.94 9.06
CA PHE A 389 -7.79 15.03 10.19
C PHE A 389 -7.89 16.42 10.85
N GLY A 390 -7.12 17.40 10.38
CA GLY A 390 -7.12 18.77 10.89
C GLY A 390 -8.06 19.70 10.11
N ASP A 391 -8.02 20.97 10.48
CA ASP A 391 -8.74 22.05 9.79
C ASP A 391 -7.90 22.61 8.63
N GLY A 392 -7.63 21.75 7.63
CA GLY A 392 -6.88 22.10 6.44
C GLY A 392 -7.74 22.72 5.33
N ASP A 393 -7.11 23.06 4.21
CA ASP A 393 -7.80 23.62 3.03
C ASP A 393 -7.34 22.98 1.71
N GLY A 394 -6.65 21.85 1.81
CA GLY A 394 -6.03 21.13 0.71
C GLY A 394 -4.82 20.33 1.21
N TYR A 395 -4.20 19.52 0.34
CA TYR A 395 -3.03 18.73 0.74
C TYR A 395 -1.70 19.45 0.51
N LEU A 396 -0.66 19.09 1.25
CA LEU A 396 0.71 19.54 0.98
C LEU A 396 1.39 18.55 0.01
N PRO A 397 1.84 18.97 -1.18
CA PRO A 397 2.46 18.05 -2.15
C PRO A 397 3.74 17.39 -1.63
N ALA A 398 4.01 16.16 -2.06
CA ALA A 398 5.26 15.50 -1.73
C ALA A 398 5.85 14.67 -2.88
N GLU A 399 7.17 14.61 -2.89
CA GLU A 399 7.93 13.63 -3.65
C GLU A 399 8.00 12.31 -2.89
N GLY A 400 8.25 11.22 -3.60
CA GLY A 400 8.46 9.92 -2.99
C GLY A 400 8.63 8.82 -4.03
N VAL A 401 9.40 7.81 -3.69
CA VAL A 401 9.52 6.59 -4.50
C VAL A 401 9.54 5.38 -3.57
N GLY A 402 8.79 4.35 -3.91
CA GLY A 402 8.73 3.12 -3.12
C GLY A 402 8.33 1.92 -3.96
N ALA A 403 8.83 0.75 -3.58
CA ALA A 403 8.48 -0.53 -4.19
C ALA A 403 8.47 -1.66 -3.15
N VAL A 404 7.62 -2.64 -3.38
CA VAL A 404 7.52 -3.90 -2.63
C VAL A 404 7.71 -5.08 -3.56
N LEU A 405 8.32 -6.15 -3.03
CA LEU A 405 8.49 -7.42 -3.71
C LEU A 405 7.48 -8.43 -3.15
N LEU A 406 6.63 -8.95 -4.03
CA LEU A 406 5.46 -9.74 -3.68
C LEU A 406 5.59 -11.17 -4.21
N LYS A 407 5.17 -12.13 -3.39
CA LYS A 407 5.12 -13.55 -3.73
C LYS A 407 3.95 -14.22 -3.02
N SER A 408 3.45 -15.36 -3.52
CA SER A 408 2.48 -16.14 -2.73
C SER A 408 3.11 -16.56 -1.40
N LEU A 409 2.33 -16.50 -0.32
CA LEU A 409 2.81 -16.80 1.03
C LEU A 409 3.43 -18.21 1.10
N THR A 410 2.75 -19.20 0.53
CA THR A 410 3.21 -20.58 0.48
C THR A 410 4.59 -20.71 -0.17
N GLN A 411 4.85 -19.97 -1.26
CA GLN A 411 6.13 -20.02 -1.95
C GLN A 411 7.20 -19.19 -1.21
N ALA A 412 6.84 -18.13 -0.50
CA ALA A 412 7.76 -17.37 0.36
C ALA A 412 8.29 -18.21 1.52
N ILE A 413 7.40 -18.96 2.18
CA ILE A 413 7.78 -19.91 3.23
C ILE A 413 8.68 -21.00 2.66
N LYS A 414 8.28 -21.60 1.52
CA LYS A 414 9.05 -22.67 0.87
C LYS A 414 10.47 -22.25 0.48
N ASP A 415 10.65 -21.01 0.01
CA ASP A 415 11.95 -20.51 -0.42
C ASP A 415 12.77 -19.90 0.74
N GLY A 416 12.25 -19.95 1.97
CA GLY A 416 12.93 -19.42 3.15
C GLY A 416 13.12 -17.90 3.13
N ASP A 417 12.21 -17.18 2.48
CA ASP A 417 12.28 -15.72 2.42
C ASP A 417 11.94 -15.08 3.76
N ARG A 418 12.52 -13.90 3.99
CA ARG A 418 12.08 -13.03 5.07
C ARG A 418 10.73 -12.41 4.71
N ILE A 419 9.67 -12.84 5.38
CA ILE A 419 8.33 -12.27 5.21
C ILE A 419 8.19 -11.05 6.13
N LEU A 420 8.00 -9.86 5.54
CA LEU A 420 7.87 -8.60 6.27
C LEU A 420 6.43 -8.34 6.74
N ALA A 421 5.46 -8.73 5.92
CA ALA A 421 4.02 -8.67 6.20
C ALA A 421 3.28 -9.55 5.17
N VAL A 422 1.99 -9.78 5.41
CA VAL A 422 1.12 -10.54 4.50
C VAL A 422 -0.06 -9.67 4.07
N ILE A 423 -0.26 -9.51 2.76
CA ILE A 423 -1.49 -8.92 2.21
C ILE A 423 -2.53 -10.04 2.17
N LYS A 424 -3.56 -9.90 3.01
CA LYS A 424 -4.66 -10.86 3.16
C LYS A 424 -5.73 -10.62 2.10
N SER A 425 -5.92 -9.36 1.72
CA SER A 425 -6.87 -8.97 0.69
C SER A 425 -6.57 -7.59 0.14
N SER A 426 -6.94 -7.41 -1.13
CA SER A 426 -7.04 -6.13 -1.81
C SER A 426 -8.35 -6.10 -2.60
N VAL A 427 -9.05 -4.97 -2.56
CA VAL A 427 -10.28 -4.70 -3.31
C VAL A 427 -10.19 -3.31 -3.91
N THR A 428 -10.81 -3.13 -5.09
CA THR A 428 -10.85 -1.87 -5.82
C THR A 428 -12.26 -1.60 -6.34
N ASN A 429 -12.64 -0.33 -6.44
CA ASN A 429 -13.87 0.11 -7.10
C ASN A 429 -13.73 1.56 -7.63
N HIS A 430 -14.83 2.11 -8.16
CA HIS A 430 -14.92 3.50 -8.58
C HIS A 430 -16.06 4.23 -7.88
N GLY A 431 -15.89 5.52 -7.62
CA GLY A 431 -16.90 6.38 -6.99
C GLY A 431 -18.15 6.67 -7.83
N GLY A 432 -18.25 6.16 -9.06
CA GLY A 432 -19.38 6.44 -9.96
C GLY A 432 -19.63 7.94 -10.18
N HIS A 433 -20.91 8.32 -10.26
CA HIS A 433 -21.37 9.70 -10.35
C HIS A 433 -21.33 10.38 -8.96
N THR A 434 -20.84 11.61 -8.92
CA THR A 434 -20.75 12.44 -7.70
C THR A 434 -20.90 13.92 -8.05
N ASN A 435 -21.11 14.78 -7.04
CA ASN A 435 -21.35 16.22 -7.20
C ASN A 435 -20.13 17.05 -7.67
N GLY A 436 -19.18 16.41 -8.36
CA GLY A 436 -17.98 17.01 -8.90
C GLY A 436 -16.91 15.95 -9.17
N ALA A 437 -16.13 16.12 -10.24
CA ALA A 437 -15.17 15.11 -10.69
C ALA A 437 -14.08 14.73 -9.65
N ALA A 438 -13.88 15.54 -8.61
CA ALA A 438 -12.94 15.28 -7.51
C ALA A 438 -13.63 15.01 -6.16
N THR A 439 -14.97 14.97 -6.13
CA THR A 439 -15.76 14.76 -4.91
C THR A 439 -15.82 13.26 -4.60
N PRO A 440 -15.39 12.82 -3.41
CA PRO A 440 -15.47 11.41 -3.02
C PRO A 440 -16.91 10.91 -2.90
N ASN A 441 -17.13 9.63 -3.20
CA ASN A 441 -18.41 8.95 -2.97
C ASN A 441 -18.34 8.10 -1.70
N ILE A 442 -19.08 8.51 -0.66
CA ILE A 442 -19.11 7.82 0.63
C ILE A 442 -19.66 6.39 0.51
N ASN A 443 -20.74 6.18 -0.25
CA ASN A 443 -21.36 4.86 -0.41
C ASN A 443 -20.41 3.89 -1.14
N ALA A 444 -19.66 4.37 -2.14
CA ALA A 444 -18.64 3.57 -2.80
C ALA A 444 -17.49 3.18 -1.84
N GLN A 445 -17.07 4.08 -0.95
CA GLN A 445 -16.05 3.77 0.06
C GLN A 445 -16.57 2.76 1.10
N ILE A 446 -17.81 2.90 1.57
CA ILE A 446 -18.45 1.92 2.47
C ILE A 446 -18.46 0.54 1.81
N GLN A 447 -18.97 0.45 0.57
CA GLN A 447 -19.03 -0.81 -0.16
C GLN A 447 -17.64 -1.43 -0.35
N LEU A 448 -16.63 -0.63 -0.69
CA LEU A 448 -15.25 -1.10 -0.87
C LEU A 448 -14.70 -1.78 0.40
N ILE A 449 -14.92 -1.15 1.56
CA ILE A 449 -14.43 -1.64 2.85
C ILE A 449 -15.20 -2.90 3.25
N GLU A 450 -16.53 -2.87 3.12
CA GLU A 450 -17.39 -4.04 3.39
C GLU A 450 -17.02 -5.24 2.52
N ASP A 451 -16.82 -5.04 1.22
CA ASP A 451 -16.48 -6.11 0.28
C ASP A 451 -15.10 -6.70 0.61
N ASN A 452 -14.19 -5.91 1.18
CA ASN A 452 -12.91 -6.39 1.67
C ASN A 452 -13.05 -7.32 2.89
N PHE A 453 -13.89 -6.93 3.87
CA PHE A 453 -14.21 -7.79 5.01
C PHE A 453 -14.96 -9.05 4.59
N LYS A 454 -15.92 -8.95 3.67
CA LYS A 454 -16.64 -10.11 3.11
C LYS A 454 -15.70 -11.05 2.34
N LYS A 455 -14.77 -10.51 1.53
CA LYS A 455 -13.78 -11.29 0.75
C LYS A 455 -12.89 -12.13 1.67
N THR A 456 -12.52 -11.61 2.84
CA THR A 456 -11.66 -12.31 3.81
C THR A 456 -12.43 -13.14 4.83
N GLY A 457 -13.71 -12.82 5.08
CA GLY A 457 -14.46 -13.36 6.20
C GLY A 457 -13.90 -12.93 7.57
N MET A 458 -13.08 -11.88 7.62
CA MET A 458 -12.48 -11.39 8.88
C MET A 458 -13.46 -10.53 9.65
N ASP A 459 -13.46 -10.70 10.97
CA ASP A 459 -14.15 -9.81 11.88
C ASP A 459 -13.40 -8.46 11.98
N PRO A 460 -14.05 -7.31 11.70
CA PRO A 460 -13.41 -5.99 11.76
C PRO A 460 -12.80 -5.65 13.13
N ARG A 461 -13.28 -6.26 14.23
CA ARG A 461 -12.68 -6.10 15.57
C ARG A 461 -11.24 -6.58 15.65
N THR A 462 -10.80 -7.39 14.69
CA THR A 462 -9.41 -7.85 14.60
C THR A 462 -8.46 -6.83 13.97
N ILE A 463 -8.99 -5.79 13.32
CA ILE A 463 -8.21 -4.67 12.79
C ILE A 463 -7.90 -3.72 13.95
N SER A 464 -6.62 -3.48 14.21
CA SER A 464 -6.16 -2.62 15.32
C SER A 464 -5.48 -1.33 14.86
N TYR A 465 -5.27 -1.16 13.55
CA TYR A 465 -4.75 0.06 12.97
C TYR A 465 -5.35 0.37 11.59
N VAL A 466 -5.68 1.62 11.32
CA VAL A 466 -6.06 2.12 9.99
C VAL A 466 -5.04 3.14 9.51
N GLU A 467 -4.43 2.87 8.36
CA GLU A 467 -3.69 3.86 7.59
C GLU A 467 -4.63 4.52 6.58
N ALA A 468 -5.14 5.70 6.94
CA ALA A 468 -6.14 6.43 6.17
C ALA A 468 -5.56 7.09 4.92
N ALA A 469 -6.40 7.30 3.91
CA ALA A 469 -6.11 8.11 2.74
C ALA A 469 -6.03 9.61 3.06
N ALA A 470 -6.62 10.04 4.19
CA ALA A 470 -6.74 11.39 4.70
C ALA A 470 -5.52 12.25 4.38
N ASN A 471 -5.75 13.35 3.67
CA ASN A 471 -4.72 14.18 3.07
C ASN A 471 -4.86 15.66 3.47
N GLY A 472 -5.81 15.99 4.35
CA GLY A 472 -6.00 17.34 4.87
C GLY A 472 -7.09 18.15 4.17
N PHE A 473 -7.92 17.50 3.35
CA PHE A 473 -9.18 18.07 2.89
C PHE A 473 -10.27 17.84 3.95
N PRO A 474 -10.85 18.88 4.58
CA PRO A 474 -11.80 18.68 5.67
C PRO A 474 -13.00 17.80 5.30
N VAL A 475 -13.58 18.03 4.12
CA VAL A 475 -14.72 17.23 3.63
C VAL A 475 -14.29 15.82 3.23
N GLY A 476 -13.15 15.68 2.56
CA GLY A 476 -12.63 14.37 2.14
C GLY A 476 -12.28 13.48 3.33
N ASP A 477 -11.57 14.04 4.31
CA ASP A 477 -11.20 13.35 5.55
C ASP A 477 -12.45 12.97 6.36
N LEU A 478 -13.46 13.84 6.44
CA LEU A 478 -14.76 13.54 7.07
C LEU A 478 -15.48 12.38 6.37
N ILE A 479 -15.55 12.40 5.03
CA ILE A 479 -16.18 11.34 4.24
C ILE A 479 -15.49 10.00 4.50
N GLU A 480 -14.16 9.97 4.51
CA GLU A 480 -13.41 8.74 4.76
C GLU A 480 -13.68 8.18 6.16
N ILE A 481 -13.62 9.02 7.21
CA ILE A 481 -13.89 8.55 8.57
C ILE A 481 -15.33 8.05 8.71
N SER A 482 -16.30 8.74 8.10
CA SER A 482 -17.70 8.33 8.11
C SER A 482 -17.93 7.02 7.35
N ALA A 483 -17.24 6.80 6.24
CA ALA A 483 -17.30 5.56 5.47
C ALA A 483 -16.71 4.38 6.27
N LEU A 484 -15.55 4.58 6.90
CA LEU A 484 -14.92 3.60 7.78
C LEU A 484 -15.82 3.26 8.96
N ASP A 485 -16.38 4.28 9.62
CA ASP A 485 -17.27 4.11 10.77
C ASP A 485 -18.49 3.26 10.42
N LYS A 486 -19.21 3.63 9.36
CA LYS A 486 -20.38 2.87 8.88
C LYS A 486 -20.04 1.45 8.46
N ALA A 487 -18.92 1.25 7.76
CA ALA A 487 -18.49 -0.06 7.31
C ALA A 487 -18.14 -0.98 8.49
N PHE A 488 -17.52 -0.46 9.56
CA PHE A 488 -17.23 -1.22 10.78
C PHE A 488 -18.50 -1.46 11.61
N HIS A 489 -19.38 -0.45 11.72
CA HIS A 489 -20.59 -0.51 12.53
C HIS A 489 -21.57 -1.61 12.10
N LYS A 490 -21.52 -2.01 10.83
CA LYS A 490 -22.29 -3.14 10.31
C LYS A 490 -21.90 -4.48 10.92
N PHE A 491 -20.70 -4.60 11.49
CA PHE A 491 -20.17 -5.83 12.07
C PHE A 491 -19.94 -5.75 13.58
N THR A 492 -19.72 -4.56 14.14
CA THR A 492 -19.48 -4.37 15.57
C THR A 492 -20.02 -3.02 16.07
N ASN A 493 -20.42 -2.95 17.34
CA ASN A 493 -20.78 -1.69 18.00
C ASN A 493 -19.66 -1.18 18.93
N ASP A 494 -18.51 -1.85 18.96
CA ASP A 494 -17.39 -1.47 19.80
C ASP A 494 -16.79 -0.14 19.30
N GLN A 495 -16.43 0.72 20.25
CA GLN A 495 -15.86 2.04 19.97
C GLN A 495 -14.44 2.13 20.52
N GLN A 496 -13.65 3.06 19.97
CA GLN A 496 -12.33 3.42 20.50
C GLN A 496 -11.34 2.25 20.67
N PHE A 497 -11.40 1.23 19.81
CA PHE A 497 -10.49 0.07 19.87
C PHE A 497 -9.43 0.06 18.78
N CYS A 498 -9.62 0.80 17.68
CA CYS A 498 -8.71 0.80 16.54
C CYS A 498 -7.96 2.13 16.42
N ALA A 499 -6.63 2.07 16.39
CA ALA A 499 -5.82 3.27 16.13
C ALA A 499 -6.00 3.73 14.67
N ILE A 500 -5.91 5.03 14.41
CA ILE A 500 -5.89 5.58 13.05
C ILE A 500 -4.81 6.64 12.89
N GLY A 501 -4.21 6.69 11.70
CA GLY A 501 -3.21 7.68 11.32
C GLY A 501 -3.05 7.82 9.81
N SER A 502 -2.21 8.76 9.38
CA SER A 502 -1.82 8.95 7.98
C SER A 502 -0.37 9.40 7.89
N ILE A 503 0.44 8.72 7.08
CA ILE A 503 1.83 9.09 6.79
C ILE A 503 1.92 10.45 6.11
N LYS A 504 0.85 10.89 5.43
CA LYS A 504 0.80 12.17 4.73
C LYS A 504 0.99 13.35 5.66
N ALA A 505 0.63 13.19 6.94
CA ALA A 505 0.93 14.19 7.95
C ALA A 505 2.44 14.41 8.13
N ASN A 506 3.27 13.37 8.00
CA ASN A 506 4.73 13.45 8.14
C ASN A 506 5.41 13.92 6.87
N ILE A 507 5.08 13.31 5.72
CA ILE A 507 5.85 13.50 4.49
C ILE A 507 5.13 14.33 3.42
N GLY A 508 3.85 14.63 3.62
CA GLY A 508 2.95 15.20 2.61
C GLY A 508 2.31 14.16 1.71
N HIS A 509 1.54 14.63 0.72
CA HIS A 509 0.82 13.78 -0.21
C HIS A 509 1.69 13.40 -1.40
N ALA A 510 2.20 12.17 -1.38
CA ALA A 510 3.09 11.64 -2.42
C ALA A 510 2.34 11.18 -3.70
N GLU A 511 1.07 11.57 -3.87
CA GLU A 511 0.23 11.31 -5.06
C GLU A 511 0.39 9.89 -5.60
N ALA A 512 1.01 9.68 -6.77
CA ALA A 512 1.19 8.35 -7.37
C ALA A 512 1.90 7.35 -6.43
N ALA A 513 2.81 7.82 -5.58
CA ALA A 513 3.54 7.03 -4.58
C ALA A 513 2.85 6.99 -3.20
N SER A 514 1.64 7.56 -3.04
CA SER A 514 0.92 7.60 -1.76
C SER A 514 0.61 6.20 -1.23
N GLY A 515 0.06 5.32 -2.06
CA GLY A 515 -0.33 3.97 -1.63
C GLY A 515 0.86 3.16 -1.10
N VAL A 516 2.00 3.21 -1.79
CA VAL A 516 3.21 2.50 -1.35
C VAL A 516 3.89 3.16 -0.14
N SER A 517 3.81 4.48 0.04
CA SER A 517 4.33 5.14 1.24
C SER A 517 3.52 4.76 2.49
N GLN A 518 2.19 4.74 2.37
CA GLN A 518 1.26 4.26 3.40
C GLN A 518 1.55 2.80 3.77
N LEU A 519 1.68 1.92 2.77
CA LEU A 519 2.01 0.51 2.99
C LEU A 519 3.39 0.35 3.65
N THR A 520 4.39 1.15 3.25
CA THR A 520 5.73 1.12 3.85
C THR A 520 5.68 1.44 5.34
N LYS A 521 4.94 2.47 5.75
CA LYS A 521 4.73 2.77 7.18
C LYS A 521 4.10 1.59 7.92
N VAL A 522 3.05 0.98 7.36
CA VAL A 522 2.39 -0.19 8.00
C VAL A 522 3.36 -1.36 8.14
N ILE A 523 4.15 -1.68 7.11
CA ILE A 523 5.17 -2.73 7.18
C ILE A 523 6.17 -2.44 8.30
N LEU A 524 6.66 -1.20 8.40
CA LEU A 524 7.61 -0.81 9.45
C LEU A 524 7.00 -0.91 10.85
N GLN A 525 5.75 -0.46 11.03
CA GLN A 525 5.03 -0.61 12.30
C GLN A 525 4.85 -2.07 12.70
N LEU A 526 4.55 -2.97 11.76
CA LEU A 526 4.43 -4.42 12.01
C LEU A 526 5.80 -5.01 12.41
N GLN A 527 6.86 -4.69 11.65
CA GLN A 527 8.21 -5.19 11.89
C GLN A 527 8.78 -4.74 13.24
N HIS A 528 8.48 -3.51 13.65
CA HIS A 528 8.91 -2.96 14.94
C HIS A 528 7.89 -3.14 16.06
N GLN A 529 6.71 -3.70 15.76
CA GLN A 529 5.61 -3.90 16.71
C GLN A 529 5.25 -2.61 17.48
N GLN A 530 5.22 -1.49 16.77
CA GLN A 530 5.00 -0.16 17.34
C GLN A 530 4.07 0.66 16.44
N LEU A 531 3.19 1.45 17.05
CA LEU A 531 2.36 2.44 16.37
C LEU A 531 2.99 3.83 16.51
N VAL A 532 3.26 4.50 15.39
CA VAL A 532 3.93 5.81 15.36
C VAL A 532 2.92 6.97 15.48
N PRO A 533 3.35 8.15 15.98
CA PRO A 533 2.47 9.31 16.10
C PRO A 533 1.89 9.81 14.76
N ALA A 534 0.59 10.12 14.75
CA ALA A 534 -0.08 10.95 13.76
C ALA A 534 0.05 12.42 14.16
N ILE A 535 1.03 13.10 13.54
CA ILE A 535 1.36 14.51 13.83
C ILE A 535 0.36 15.49 13.22
N GLY A 536 0.35 16.74 13.69
CA GLY A 536 -0.55 17.78 13.16
C GLY A 536 -2.02 17.57 13.55
N THR A 537 -2.26 16.84 14.64
CA THR A 537 -3.59 16.47 15.16
C THR A 537 -3.95 17.20 16.46
N GLU A 538 -3.25 18.30 16.78
CA GLU A 538 -3.53 19.14 17.96
C GLU A 538 -4.92 19.77 17.87
N THR A 539 -5.27 20.28 16.69
CA THR A 539 -6.60 20.79 16.36
C THR A 539 -7.22 19.87 15.31
N LEU A 540 -8.23 19.11 15.72
CA LEU A 540 -8.97 18.22 14.82
C LEU A 540 -10.07 18.98 14.08
N ASN A 541 -10.46 18.49 12.91
CA ASN A 541 -11.66 18.92 12.23
C ASN A 541 -12.88 18.73 13.16
N PRO A 542 -13.61 19.80 13.52
CA PRO A 542 -14.69 19.73 14.51
C PRO A 542 -15.88 18.89 14.04
N ASN A 543 -15.97 18.57 12.75
CA ASN A 543 -17.01 17.73 12.18
C ASN A 543 -16.71 16.23 12.32
N ILE A 544 -15.49 15.84 12.76
CA ILE A 544 -15.10 14.45 12.95
C ILE A 544 -15.14 14.11 14.45
N HIS A 545 -16.12 13.31 14.83
CA HIS A 545 -16.37 12.88 16.21
C HIS A 545 -15.77 11.51 16.49
N PHE A 546 -14.43 11.42 16.57
CA PHE A 546 -13.72 10.15 16.76
C PHE A 546 -14.25 9.35 17.95
N GLU A 547 -14.61 10.01 19.05
CA GLU A 547 -15.12 9.41 20.28
C GLU A 547 -16.37 8.54 20.10
N LYS A 548 -17.11 8.76 19.00
CA LYS A 548 -18.32 7.98 18.64
C LYS A 548 -18.04 6.86 17.65
N THR A 549 -16.79 6.71 17.21
CA THR A 549 -16.38 5.73 16.20
C THR A 549 -15.53 4.62 16.82
N PRO A 550 -15.30 3.50 16.10
CA PRO A 550 -14.27 2.52 16.42
C PRO A 550 -12.85 3.10 16.58
N PHE A 551 -12.60 4.31 16.04
CA PHE A 551 -11.26 4.82 15.81
C PHE A 551 -10.81 5.87 16.82
N TYR A 552 -9.55 5.80 17.24
CA TYR A 552 -8.88 6.85 18.01
C TYR A 552 -7.57 7.28 17.32
N ILE A 553 -7.26 8.59 17.38
CA ILE A 553 -6.02 9.12 16.79
C ILE A 553 -4.79 8.58 17.54
N GLN A 554 -3.85 8.00 16.81
CA GLN A 554 -2.58 7.54 17.37
C GLN A 554 -1.64 8.72 17.68
N ARG A 555 -1.76 9.36 18.85
CA ARG A 555 -1.01 10.60 19.18
C ARG A 555 0.44 10.38 19.64
N LYS A 556 0.80 9.18 20.08
CA LYS A 556 2.10 8.89 20.71
C LYS A 556 2.72 7.63 20.12
N LEU A 557 4.03 7.50 20.23
CA LEU A 557 4.70 6.24 19.94
C LEU A 557 4.31 5.23 21.03
N THR A 558 3.66 4.13 20.66
CA THR A 558 3.26 3.07 21.60
C THR A 558 3.62 1.70 21.06
N GLU A 559 3.80 0.74 21.96
CA GLU A 559 3.80 -0.67 21.58
C GLU A 559 2.49 -1.01 20.85
N TRP A 560 2.59 -1.67 19.70
CA TRP A 560 1.45 -2.25 19.01
C TRP A 560 1.24 -3.63 19.61
N LYS A 561 0.29 -3.77 20.53
CA LYS A 561 -0.05 -5.08 21.11
C LYS A 561 -0.93 -5.85 20.15
N ARG A 562 -0.85 -7.18 20.18
CA ARG A 562 -1.85 -8.02 19.53
C ARG A 562 -3.19 -7.82 20.21
N PRO A 563 -4.27 -7.55 19.46
CA PRO A 563 -5.56 -7.35 20.08
C PRO A 563 -6.11 -8.67 20.63
N MET A 564 -6.76 -8.58 21.79
CA MET A 564 -7.58 -9.64 22.36
C MET A 564 -9.02 -9.38 21.93
N VAL A 565 -9.64 -10.34 21.26
CA VAL A 565 -10.98 -10.19 20.69
C VAL A 565 -11.88 -11.35 21.12
N TRP A 566 -13.16 -11.03 21.37
CA TRP A 566 -14.17 -12.02 21.71
C TRP A 566 -14.85 -12.54 20.45
N ILE A 567 -14.48 -13.75 20.01
CA ILE A 567 -15.00 -14.41 18.80
C ILE A 567 -15.54 -15.78 19.20
N ASP A 568 -16.77 -16.09 18.79
CA ASP A 568 -17.45 -17.38 19.07
C ASP A 568 -17.50 -17.75 20.57
N GLY A 569 -17.60 -16.76 21.45
CA GLY A 569 -17.71 -16.96 22.91
C GLY A 569 -16.37 -17.11 23.64
N GLU A 570 -15.24 -17.09 22.94
CA GLU A 570 -13.90 -17.16 23.54
C GLU A 570 -13.09 -15.89 23.27
N GLU A 571 -12.30 -15.47 24.27
CA GLU A 571 -11.30 -14.42 24.10
C GLU A 571 -10.05 -15.02 23.45
N ARG A 572 -9.62 -14.48 22.30
CA ARG A 572 -8.47 -14.97 21.55
C ARG A 572 -7.53 -13.83 21.20
N GLU A 573 -6.23 -14.07 21.37
CA GLU A 573 -5.19 -13.21 20.81
C GLU A 573 -5.18 -13.41 19.29
N VAL A 574 -5.29 -12.32 18.53
CA VAL A 574 -5.22 -12.37 17.06
C VAL A 574 -4.01 -11.60 16.54
N PRO A 575 -3.53 -11.91 15.33
CA PRO A 575 -2.41 -11.18 14.72
C PRO A 575 -2.70 -9.68 14.61
N ARG A 576 -1.66 -8.85 14.68
CA ARG A 576 -1.72 -7.44 14.32
C ARG A 576 -2.16 -7.32 12.87
N ARG A 577 -3.26 -6.60 12.66
CA ARG A 577 -3.81 -6.30 11.35
C ARG A 577 -4.02 -4.81 11.20
N ALA A 578 -3.72 -4.33 10.01
CA ALA A 578 -4.01 -2.98 9.59
C ALA A 578 -4.73 -2.94 8.26
N THR A 579 -5.52 -1.90 8.06
CA THR A 579 -6.02 -1.55 6.72
C THR A 579 -5.22 -0.39 6.12
N VAL A 580 -5.10 -0.36 4.80
CA VAL A 580 -4.55 0.77 4.05
C VAL A 580 -5.58 1.25 3.03
N SER A 581 -6.03 2.49 3.15
CA SER A 581 -6.95 3.13 2.21
C SER A 581 -6.20 4.06 1.25
N SER A 582 -6.56 4.03 -0.03
CA SER A 582 -6.02 4.94 -1.04
C SER A 582 -7.10 5.32 -2.05
N PHE A 583 -7.46 6.60 -2.07
CA PHE A 583 -8.54 7.13 -2.90
C PHE A 583 -7.96 8.14 -3.90
N GLY A 584 -8.11 7.84 -5.18
CA GLY A 584 -7.72 8.75 -6.25
C GLY A 584 -8.77 9.84 -6.41
N ALA A 585 -8.35 11.09 -6.64
CA ALA A 585 -9.28 12.20 -6.85
C ALA A 585 -10.26 11.93 -8.01
N GLY A 586 -9.85 11.16 -9.03
CA GLY A 586 -10.73 10.74 -10.11
C GLY A 586 -11.75 9.66 -9.75
N GLY A 587 -11.83 9.21 -8.48
CA GLY A 587 -12.81 8.25 -7.99
C GLY A 587 -12.33 6.80 -7.90
N SER A 588 -11.12 6.48 -8.37
CA SER A 588 -10.54 5.12 -8.27
C SER A 588 -10.06 4.82 -6.85
N ASN A 589 -10.68 3.84 -6.19
CA ASN A 589 -10.42 3.54 -4.79
C ASN A 589 -9.77 2.16 -4.60
N VAL A 590 -8.92 2.06 -3.58
CA VAL A 590 -8.30 0.81 -3.14
C VAL A 590 -8.34 0.69 -1.63
N HIS A 591 -8.61 -0.51 -1.14
CA HIS A 591 -8.49 -0.86 0.27
C HIS A 591 -7.71 -2.17 0.40
N LEU A 592 -6.72 -2.20 1.29
CA LEU A 592 -5.88 -3.38 1.57
C LEU A 592 -6.06 -3.82 3.03
N ILE A 593 -6.01 -5.13 3.28
CA ILE A 593 -5.84 -5.72 4.61
C ILE A 593 -4.45 -6.34 4.69
N VAL A 594 -3.65 -5.91 5.67
CA VAL A 594 -2.27 -6.32 5.90
C VAL A 594 -2.12 -6.90 7.30
N GLU A 595 -1.45 -8.03 7.43
CA GLU A 595 -1.28 -8.79 8.67
C GLU A 595 0.21 -9.03 8.98
N GLU A 596 0.58 -9.08 10.26
CA GLU A 596 1.91 -9.57 10.65
C GLU A 596 2.10 -11.04 10.23
N TYR A 597 3.31 -11.39 9.79
CA TYR A 597 3.65 -12.80 9.64
C TYR A 597 4.08 -13.38 10.99
N ILE A 598 3.41 -14.44 11.43
CA ILE A 598 3.76 -15.19 12.65
C ILE A 598 4.40 -16.51 12.21
N PRO A 599 5.72 -16.67 12.38
CA PRO A 599 6.39 -17.94 12.08
C PRO A 599 5.79 -19.09 12.90
N SER A 600 5.67 -20.26 12.30
CA SER A 600 5.21 -21.44 13.04
C SER A 600 6.21 -21.84 14.15
N GLN A 601 5.75 -22.56 15.19
CA GLN A 601 6.65 -23.02 16.27
C GLN A 601 7.80 -23.90 15.75
N ASN A 602 7.60 -24.59 14.63
CA ASN A 602 8.64 -25.36 13.95
C ASN A 602 9.70 -24.48 13.25
N GLU A 603 9.37 -23.23 12.91
CA GLU A 603 10.32 -22.24 12.35
C GLU A 603 11.13 -21.50 13.43
N THR A 604 10.71 -21.55 14.70
CA THR A 604 11.28 -20.73 15.80
C THR A 604 12.25 -21.48 16.71
N ILE A 605 12.23 -22.82 16.73
CA ILE A 605 13.14 -23.63 17.55
C ILE A 605 14.43 -23.91 16.77
N HIS A 606 15.31 -22.92 16.70
CA HIS A 606 16.66 -23.09 16.17
C HIS A 606 17.68 -22.56 17.19
N VAL A 607 18.17 -23.45 18.06
CA VAL A 607 19.24 -23.14 19.01
C VAL A 607 20.55 -23.03 18.22
N ARG A 608 20.88 -21.81 17.79
CA ARG A 608 22.11 -21.49 17.05
C ARG A 608 23.32 -21.61 17.98
N SER A 609 24.03 -22.74 17.92
CA SER A 609 25.09 -23.04 18.90
C SER A 609 26.47 -23.39 18.34
N GLN A 610 26.75 -23.19 17.04
CA GLN A 610 28.09 -23.46 16.50
C GLN A 610 28.73 -22.19 15.95
N ILE A 611 29.72 -21.68 16.69
CA ILE A 611 30.70 -20.70 16.21
C ILE A 611 31.56 -21.40 15.16
N SER A 612 31.38 -21.02 13.90
CA SER A 612 32.16 -21.55 12.78
C SER A 612 32.66 -20.39 11.91
N PRO A 613 33.92 -20.43 11.44
CA PRO A 613 34.44 -19.36 10.61
C PRO A 613 33.63 -19.21 9.31
N GLN A 614 33.41 -17.97 8.91
CA GLN A 614 32.62 -17.59 7.75
C GLN A 614 33.47 -16.84 6.72
N VAL A 615 33.11 -16.98 5.44
CA VAL A 615 33.67 -16.17 4.34
C VAL A 615 32.70 -15.03 4.07
N VAL A 616 33.02 -13.83 4.55
CA VAL A 616 32.21 -12.63 4.28
C VAL A 616 32.70 -11.98 2.99
N VAL A 617 31.80 -11.70 2.06
CA VAL A 617 32.14 -11.20 0.73
C VAL A 617 31.44 -9.86 0.45
N LEU A 618 32.14 -8.95 -0.21
CA LEU A 618 31.60 -7.68 -0.70
C LEU A 618 32.15 -7.43 -2.10
N SER A 619 31.32 -6.88 -2.97
CA SER A 619 31.74 -6.48 -4.32
C SER A 619 31.02 -5.24 -4.80
N ALA A 620 31.69 -4.47 -5.66
CA ALA A 620 31.10 -3.33 -6.33
C ALA A 620 31.64 -3.18 -7.76
N LYS A 621 31.05 -2.28 -8.56
CA LYS A 621 31.48 -2.03 -9.94
C LYS A 621 32.94 -1.58 -10.03
N ASN A 622 33.38 -0.78 -9.07
CA ASN A 622 34.73 -0.23 -9.01
C ASN A 622 35.24 -0.15 -7.57
N GLN A 623 36.54 0.13 -7.41
CA GLN A 623 37.21 0.16 -6.12
C GLN A 623 36.67 1.26 -5.19
N GLU A 624 36.28 2.41 -5.75
CA GLU A 624 35.73 3.52 -4.97
C GLU A 624 34.40 3.13 -4.32
N ARG A 625 33.48 2.56 -5.10
CA ARG A 625 32.19 2.07 -4.63
C ARG A 625 32.34 0.92 -3.64
N LEU A 626 33.35 0.06 -3.81
CA LEU A 626 33.64 -1.02 -2.86
C LEU A 626 34.01 -0.46 -1.47
N LEU A 627 34.80 0.62 -1.42
CA LEU A 627 35.16 1.26 -0.16
C LEU A 627 33.93 1.87 0.52
N VAL A 628 33.05 2.54 -0.23
CA VAL A 628 31.79 3.08 0.32
C VAL A 628 30.89 1.95 0.84
N ALA A 629 30.78 0.84 0.10
CA ALA A 629 30.01 -0.33 0.54
C ALA A 629 30.57 -0.92 1.85
N CYS A 630 31.90 -1.01 1.98
CA CYS A 630 32.55 -1.44 3.22
C CYS A 630 32.28 -0.47 4.38
N GLN A 631 32.29 0.85 4.14
CA GLN A 631 31.96 1.86 5.17
C GLN A 631 30.51 1.75 5.64
N GLN A 632 29.56 1.63 4.71
CA GLN A 632 28.14 1.47 5.04
C GLN A 632 27.88 0.16 5.80
N MET A 633 28.51 -0.94 5.37
CA MET A 633 28.41 -2.22 6.05
C MET A 633 29.00 -2.16 7.47
N LEU A 634 30.16 -1.53 7.63
CA LEU A 634 30.80 -1.34 8.93
C LEU A 634 29.87 -0.57 9.89
N ALA A 635 29.37 0.59 9.46
CA ALA A 635 28.47 1.42 10.26
C ALA A 635 27.17 0.67 10.62
N PHE A 636 26.64 -0.12 9.69
CA PHE A 636 25.42 -0.91 9.91
C PHE A 636 25.63 -2.03 10.94
N ILE A 637 26.73 -2.78 10.84
CA ILE A 637 27.02 -3.89 11.74
C ILE A 637 27.38 -3.37 13.13
N GLU A 638 28.10 -2.25 13.25
CA GLU A 638 28.46 -1.64 14.55
C GLU A 638 27.23 -1.29 15.40
N CYS A 639 26.15 -0.81 14.76
CA CYS A 639 24.91 -0.42 15.44
C CYS A 639 23.95 -1.59 15.76
N ARG A 640 24.29 -2.83 15.36
CA ARG A 640 23.40 -4.00 15.51
C ARG A 640 24.13 -5.22 16.06
N GLU A 641 24.01 -5.44 17.35
CA GLU A 641 24.59 -6.58 18.06
C GLU A 641 23.77 -7.87 17.89
N GLU A 642 22.50 -7.75 17.47
CA GLU A 642 21.57 -8.86 17.29
C GLU A 642 21.84 -9.72 16.03
N LEU A 643 22.74 -9.28 15.16
CA LEU A 643 23.02 -9.94 13.87
C LEU A 643 23.98 -11.12 14.03
N PHE A 644 23.61 -12.25 13.46
CA PHE A 644 24.45 -13.44 13.41
C PHE A 644 25.38 -13.40 12.20
N LEU A 645 26.67 -13.68 12.42
CA LEU A 645 27.70 -13.67 11.37
C LEU A 645 27.35 -14.59 10.18
N GLN A 646 26.78 -15.77 10.46
CA GLN A 646 26.35 -16.73 9.42
C GLN A 646 25.27 -16.16 8.50
N ASP A 647 24.28 -15.46 9.06
CA ASP A 647 23.22 -14.81 8.28
C ASP A 647 23.78 -13.66 7.42
N ILE A 648 24.74 -12.88 7.96
CA ILE A 648 25.44 -11.83 7.22
C ILE A 648 26.19 -12.43 6.03
N ALA A 649 27.02 -13.45 6.29
CA ALA A 649 27.81 -14.12 5.26
C ALA A 649 26.91 -14.74 4.18
N TYR A 650 25.88 -15.49 4.58
CA TYR A 650 24.94 -16.11 3.67
C TYR A 650 24.25 -15.09 2.77
N THR A 651 23.69 -14.03 3.35
CA THR A 651 23.00 -12.96 2.59
C THR A 651 23.92 -12.32 1.56
N LEU A 652 25.17 -12.04 1.91
CA LEU A 652 26.14 -11.43 1.00
C LEU A 652 26.63 -12.39 -0.10
N GLN A 653 26.63 -13.69 0.18
CA GLN A 653 27.07 -14.72 -0.76
C GLN A 653 26.01 -15.06 -1.82
N VAL A 654 24.75 -15.27 -1.41
CA VAL A 654 23.68 -15.70 -2.33
C VAL A 654 22.76 -14.56 -2.79
N GLY A 655 22.68 -13.49 -1.99
CA GLY A 655 21.73 -12.39 -2.18
C GLY A 655 22.31 -11.13 -2.77
N ARG A 656 23.56 -11.16 -3.27
CA ARG A 656 24.24 -10.03 -3.92
C ARG A 656 24.89 -10.45 -5.23
N GLU A 657 24.91 -9.55 -6.20
CA GLU A 657 25.62 -9.79 -7.45
C GLU A 657 27.14 -9.65 -7.24
N ALA A 658 27.90 -10.66 -7.68
CA ALA A 658 29.36 -10.65 -7.59
C ALA A 658 29.98 -9.76 -8.69
N MET A 659 30.26 -8.50 -8.36
CA MET A 659 30.76 -7.47 -9.28
C MET A 659 32.29 -7.52 -9.46
N GLU A 660 32.85 -6.54 -10.18
CA GLU A 660 34.22 -6.53 -10.69
C GLU A 660 35.29 -6.29 -9.62
N SER A 661 35.06 -5.35 -8.70
CA SER A 661 35.93 -5.10 -7.54
C SER A 661 35.43 -5.90 -6.36
N ARG A 662 36.27 -6.77 -5.78
CA ARG A 662 35.88 -7.76 -4.78
C ARG A 662 36.78 -7.74 -3.55
N VAL A 663 36.18 -7.95 -2.38
CA VAL A 663 36.89 -8.26 -1.13
C VAL A 663 36.20 -9.41 -0.39
N ALA A 664 37.00 -10.36 0.10
CA ALA A 664 36.57 -11.48 0.91
C ALA A 664 37.37 -11.54 2.21
N MET A 665 36.70 -11.80 3.33
CA MET A 665 37.29 -11.89 4.66
C MET A 665 36.91 -13.21 5.31
N VAL A 666 37.87 -13.89 5.92
CA VAL A 666 37.62 -15.11 6.70
C VAL A 666 37.63 -14.75 8.17
N VAL A 667 36.48 -14.82 8.83
CA VAL A 667 36.28 -14.30 10.20
C VAL A 667 35.51 -15.30 11.05
N ASN A 668 35.83 -15.37 12.35
CA ASN A 668 35.23 -16.31 13.30
C ASN A 668 34.03 -15.72 14.05
N ASN A 669 33.96 -14.39 14.15
CA ASN A 669 32.94 -13.67 14.90
C ASN A 669 32.71 -12.28 14.30
N ARG A 670 31.74 -11.56 14.86
CA ARG A 670 31.35 -10.21 14.42
C ARG A 670 32.46 -9.20 14.67
N GLU A 671 33.19 -9.33 15.77
CA GLU A 671 34.27 -8.42 16.15
C GLU A 671 35.43 -8.48 15.15
N GLU A 672 35.81 -9.68 14.70
CA GLU A 672 36.79 -9.91 13.65
C GLU A 672 36.34 -9.32 12.30
N LEU A 673 35.05 -9.38 11.97
CA LEU A 673 34.50 -8.73 10.78
C LEU A 673 34.63 -7.20 10.85
N ILE A 674 34.24 -6.60 11.97
CA ILE A 674 34.36 -5.16 12.22
C ILE A 674 35.84 -4.73 12.10
N GLN A 675 36.75 -5.50 12.71
CA GLN A 675 38.18 -5.23 12.64
C GLN A 675 38.71 -5.37 11.21
N GLY A 676 38.33 -6.42 10.49
CA GLY A 676 38.72 -6.63 9.09
C GLY A 676 38.26 -5.51 8.16
N LEU A 677 37.01 -5.04 8.32
CA LEU A 677 36.50 -3.89 7.58
C LEU A 677 37.28 -2.60 7.90
N LYS A 678 37.57 -2.34 9.18
CA LYS A 678 38.39 -1.18 9.59
C LYS A 678 39.80 -1.22 9.01
N GLU A 679 40.42 -2.39 9.01
CA GLU A 679 41.77 -2.59 8.44
C GLU A 679 41.77 -2.40 6.94
N TYR A 680 40.81 -3.01 6.23
CA TYR A 680 40.68 -2.85 4.78
C TYR A 680 40.46 -1.39 4.37
N LEU A 681 39.65 -0.64 5.13
CA LEU A 681 39.38 0.77 4.88
C LEU A 681 40.60 1.69 5.13
N LYS A 682 41.50 1.31 6.06
CA LYS A 682 42.73 2.08 6.33
C LYS A 682 43.85 1.74 5.36
N HIS A 683 44.10 0.45 5.14
CA HIS A 683 45.21 -0.05 4.34
C HIS A 683 44.77 -1.23 3.46
N PRO A 684 44.18 -0.98 2.27
CA PRO A 684 43.64 -2.03 1.41
C PRO A 684 44.65 -3.08 0.93
N LYS A 685 45.96 -2.81 1.07
CA LYS A 685 47.07 -3.62 0.50
C LYS A 685 48.07 -4.16 1.55
N GLU A 686 47.87 -3.93 2.85
CA GLU A 686 48.81 -4.36 3.90
C GLU A 686 48.36 -5.60 4.68
N ARG A 687 49.25 -6.18 5.49
CA ARG A 687 48.94 -7.34 6.35
C ARG A 687 47.90 -6.97 7.40
N ALA A 688 46.73 -7.59 7.30
CA ALA A 688 45.63 -7.50 8.24
C ALA A 688 45.75 -8.54 9.38
N CYS A 689 45.10 -8.28 10.51
CA CYS A 689 44.95 -9.22 11.63
C CYS A 689 44.04 -10.40 11.28
N VAL A 690 43.14 -10.22 10.30
CA VAL A 690 42.30 -11.28 9.74
C VAL A 690 42.70 -11.59 8.29
N PRO A 691 42.46 -12.81 7.77
CA PRO A 691 42.69 -13.12 6.36
C PRO A 691 41.74 -12.31 5.44
N ILE A 692 42.29 -11.31 4.75
CA ILE A 692 41.59 -10.48 3.76
C ILE A 692 42.16 -10.76 2.37
N PHE A 693 41.28 -10.94 1.39
CA PHE A 693 41.62 -11.19 0.00
C PHE A 693 40.86 -10.21 -0.87
N ALA A 694 41.57 -9.44 -1.70
CA ALA A 694 40.97 -8.47 -2.61
C ALA A 694 41.42 -8.76 -4.05
N GLY A 695 40.59 -8.37 -5.02
CA GLY A 695 40.90 -8.49 -6.44
C GLY A 695 40.09 -7.49 -7.28
N ASN A 696 40.66 -7.06 -8.39
CA ASN A 696 40.01 -6.19 -9.36
C ASN A 696 40.05 -6.84 -10.75
N LEU A 697 38.89 -7.27 -11.24
CA LEU A 697 38.77 -7.98 -12.51
C LEU A 697 39.00 -7.11 -13.75
N GLU A 698 39.01 -5.78 -13.62
CA GLU A 698 39.39 -4.87 -14.71
C GLU A 698 40.91 -4.84 -14.92
N GLU A 699 41.68 -5.04 -13.85
CA GLU A 699 43.15 -5.05 -13.90
C GLU A 699 43.71 -6.47 -14.19
N GLU A 700 43.02 -7.51 -13.72
CA GLU A 700 43.50 -8.91 -13.72
C GLU A 700 42.74 -9.82 -14.73
N HIS A 701 42.67 -9.40 -16.00
CA HIS A 701 41.92 -10.11 -17.06
C HIS A 701 42.33 -11.58 -17.29
N GLU A 702 43.61 -11.91 -17.10
CA GLU A 702 44.12 -13.28 -17.31
C GLU A 702 43.50 -14.29 -16.32
N MET A 703 43.32 -13.88 -15.06
CA MET A 703 42.76 -14.73 -14.01
C MET A 703 41.28 -15.01 -14.24
N LYS A 704 40.52 -14.02 -14.72
CA LYS A 704 39.11 -14.18 -15.10
C LYS A 704 38.93 -15.24 -16.20
N ASN A 705 39.81 -15.24 -17.20
CA ASN A 705 39.76 -16.23 -18.28
C ASN A 705 40.15 -17.63 -17.77
N LEU A 706 41.14 -17.72 -16.88
CA LEU A 706 41.59 -18.99 -16.29
C LEU A 706 40.48 -19.72 -15.52
N PHE A 707 39.62 -18.96 -14.83
CA PHE A 707 38.53 -19.51 -14.02
C PHE A 707 37.20 -19.66 -14.77
N SER A 708 37.18 -19.39 -16.08
CA SER A 708 35.98 -19.52 -16.89
C SER A 708 35.73 -20.98 -17.34
N GLY A 709 34.45 -21.32 -17.55
CA GLY A 709 34.04 -22.63 -18.05
C GLY A 709 34.27 -23.80 -17.09
N ASN A 710 34.38 -25.01 -17.67
CA ASN A 710 34.44 -26.29 -16.94
C ASN A 710 35.66 -26.40 -15.99
N THR A 711 36.76 -25.72 -16.30
CA THR A 711 37.94 -25.69 -15.43
C THR A 711 37.63 -25.00 -14.10
N GLY A 712 36.92 -23.87 -14.14
CA GLY A 712 36.48 -23.15 -12.94
C GLY A 712 35.48 -23.96 -12.11
N GLU A 713 34.52 -24.62 -12.75
CA GLU A 713 33.52 -25.46 -12.07
C GLU A 713 34.15 -26.63 -11.32
N LYS A 714 35.10 -27.34 -11.94
CA LYS A 714 35.83 -28.42 -11.24
C LYS A 714 36.65 -27.89 -10.08
N PHE A 715 37.28 -26.72 -10.25
CA PHE A 715 38.07 -26.11 -9.20
C PHE A 715 37.22 -25.70 -8.00
N SER A 716 36.04 -25.11 -8.22
CA SER A 716 35.12 -24.74 -7.13
C SER A 716 34.58 -25.96 -6.38
N GLN A 717 34.29 -27.06 -7.07
CA GLN A 717 33.89 -28.33 -6.44
C GLN A 717 34.99 -28.90 -5.53
N VAL A 718 36.25 -28.88 -5.98
CA VAL A 718 37.40 -29.33 -5.15
C VAL A 718 37.56 -28.44 -3.93
N LEU A 719 37.47 -27.11 -4.08
CA LEU A 719 37.57 -26.18 -2.96
C LEU A 719 36.48 -26.39 -1.90
N LEU A 720 35.25 -26.66 -2.33
CA LEU A 720 34.13 -26.96 -1.43
C LEU A 720 34.32 -28.29 -0.71
N ALA A 721 34.84 -29.33 -1.39
CA ALA A 721 35.15 -30.61 -0.78
C ALA A 721 36.27 -30.51 0.28
N GLU A 722 37.30 -29.69 0.02
CA GLU A 722 38.39 -29.43 0.98
C GLU A 722 37.96 -28.56 2.16
N LYS A 723 36.82 -27.85 2.07
CA LYS A 723 36.32 -26.86 3.06
C LYS A 723 37.37 -25.81 3.46
N ASN A 724 38.31 -25.49 2.57
CA ASN A 724 39.38 -24.53 2.86
C ASN A 724 38.91 -23.10 2.59
N LEU A 725 38.38 -22.45 3.63
CA LEU A 725 37.78 -21.12 3.56
C LEU A 725 38.72 -20.04 3.00
N LYS A 726 40.03 -20.11 3.31
CA LYS A 726 41.03 -19.16 2.78
C LYS A 726 41.20 -19.30 1.27
N LYS A 727 41.27 -20.53 0.77
CA LYS A 727 41.35 -20.77 -0.68
C LYS A 727 40.06 -20.37 -1.39
N ILE A 728 38.90 -20.63 -0.78
CA ILE A 728 37.59 -20.21 -1.30
C ILE A 728 37.52 -18.67 -1.42
N ALA A 729 37.90 -17.97 -0.35
CA ALA A 729 37.92 -16.50 -0.31
C ALA A 729 38.85 -15.91 -1.39
N MET A 730 40.08 -16.43 -1.50
CA MET A 730 41.04 -16.04 -2.53
C MET A 730 40.52 -16.30 -3.94
N TYR A 731 39.95 -17.48 -4.19
CA TYR A 731 39.43 -17.84 -5.50
C TYR A 731 38.26 -16.93 -5.92
N TRP A 732 37.33 -16.65 -5.00
CA TRP A 732 36.20 -15.77 -5.28
C TRP A 732 36.62 -14.31 -5.51
N SER A 733 37.57 -13.78 -4.71
CA SER A 733 38.07 -12.40 -4.88
C SER A 733 38.76 -12.19 -6.22
N GLN A 734 39.31 -13.27 -6.80
CA GLN A 734 39.99 -13.30 -8.10
C GLN A 734 39.03 -13.63 -9.27
N GLY A 735 37.72 -13.59 -9.06
CA GLY A 735 36.71 -13.74 -10.11
C GLY A 735 36.11 -15.13 -10.25
N GLY A 736 36.56 -16.09 -9.45
CA GLY A 736 36.01 -17.43 -9.39
C GLY A 736 34.53 -17.45 -9.01
N LYS A 737 33.78 -18.44 -9.51
CA LYS A 737 32.38 -18.67 -9.16
C LYS A 737 32.28 -19.79 -8.11
N ILE A 738 31.63 -19.49 -6.99
CA ILE A 738 31.37 -20.45 -5.91
C ILE A 738 29.87 -20.73 -5.86
N PRO A 739 29.43 -22.01 -5.90
CA PRO A 739 28.04 -22.36 -5.68
C PRO A 739 27.74 -22.31 -4.16
N TRP A 740 27.44 -21.10 -3.68
CA TRP A 740 27.25 -20.83 -2.25
C TRP A 740 26.07 -21.58 -1.63
N ASP A 741 25.04 -21.93 -2.41
CA ASP A 741 23.91 -22.72 -1.90
C ASP A 741 24.38 -24.09 -1.38
N SER A 742 25.25 -24.78 -2.13
CA SER A 742 25.83 -26.06 -1.71
C SER A 742 26.80 -25.93 -0.53
N PHE A 743 27.34 -24.73 -0.29
CA PHE A 743 28.17 -24.46 0.90
C PHE A 743 27.33 -24.44 2.19
N HIS A 744 26.02 -24.16 2.08
CA HIS A 744 25.10 -24.01 3.23
C HIS A 744 24.02 -25.10 3.35
N GLU A 745 24.03 -26.14 2.51
CA GLU A 745 23.02 -27.23 2.53
C GLU A 745 22.78 -27.88 3.91
N GLN A 746 23.76 -27.78 4.82
CA GLN A 746 23.69 -28.34 6.19
C GLN A 746 23.62 -27.27 7.29
N ASN A 747 23.60 -25.99 6.93
CA ASN A 747 23.60 -24.87 7.88
C ASN A 747 22.21 -24.24 7.98
N GLU A 748 21.81 -23.89 9.19
CA GLU A 748 20.59 -23.11 9.42
C GLU A 748 20.87 -21.61 9.20
N VAL A 749 20.75 -21.17 7.95
CA VAL A 749 20.98 -19.77 7.54
C VAL A 749 19.70 -19.13 7.02
N ARG A 750 19.58 -17.81 7.19
CA ARG A 750 18.48 -17.03 6.62
C ARG A 750 18.97 -15.73 6.00
N LYS A 751 18.24 -15.24 5.00
CA LYS A 751 18.47 -13.91 4.43
C LYS A 751 18.05 -12.85 5.45
N ILE A 752 18.90 -11.86 5.66
CA ILE A 752 18.64 -10.72 6.53
C ILE A 752 18.74 -9.41 5.76
N PHE A 753 18.17 -8.35 6.31
CA PHE A 753 18.37 -7.02 5.76
C PHE A 753 19.81 -6.56 5.99
N LEU A 754 20.45 -6.12 4.92
CA LEU A 754 21.78 -5.52 4.90
C LEU A 754 21.76 -4.29 4.00
N PRO A 755 22.68 -3.32 4.19
CA PRO A 755 22.82 -2.18 3.29
C PRO A 755 22.87 -2.60 1.82
N SER A 756 22.21 -1.81 0.98
CA SER A 756 22.17 -2.00 -0.47
C SER A 756 23.30 -1.25 -1.16
N TYR A 757 23.42 -1.40 -2.48
CA TYR A 757 24.48 -0.83 -3.29
C TYR A 757 24.56 0.70 -3.17
N PRO A 758 25.75 1.26 -2.90
CA PRO A 758 25.96 2.71 -2.82
C PRO A 758 26.20 3.33 -4.21
N PHE A 759 25.13 3.62 -4.94
CA PHE A 759 25.20 4.27 -6.26
C PHE A 759 26.06 5.54 -6.27
N GLU A 760 26.71 5.83 -7.40
CA GLU A 760 27.38 7.11 -7.61
C GLU A 760 26.37 8.26 -7.71
N GLU A 761 26.59 9.33 -6.94
CA GLU A 761 25.73 10.53 -6.98
C GLU A 761 26.11 11.45 -8.16
N CYS A 762 26.08 10.93 -9.38
CA CYS A 762 26.40 11.69 -10.59
C CYS A 762 25.24 12.64 -10.94
N HIS A 763 25.52 13.95 -11.05
CA HIS A 763 24.55 14.93 -11.55
C HIS A 763 24.22 14.60 -13.01
N VAL A 764 22.93 14.46 -13.31
CA VAL A 764 22.49 14.21 -14.68
C VAL A 764 21.95 15.49 -15.32
N VAL A 765 20.90 16.10 -14.76
CA VAL A 765 20.31 17.40 -15.18
C VAL A 765 19.51 17.97 -14.00
N SER A 766 19.52 19.29 -13.81
CA SER A 766 18.68 19.98 -12.81
C SER A 766 17.18 19.83 -13.12
N ILE A 767 16.40 19.42 -12.12
CA ILE A 767 14.93 19.27 -12.18
C ILE A 767 14.22 20.64 -12.13
#